data_AF-A0A7W5YCX7-F1
#
_entry.id   AF-A0A7W5YCX7-F1
#
_cell.length_a   1.000
_cell.length_b   1.000
_cell.length_c   1.000
_cell.angle_alpha   90.00
_cell.angle_beta   90.00
_cell.angle_gamma   90.00
#
_symmetry.space_group_name_H-M   'P 1'
#
loop_
_entity.id
_entity.type
_entity.pdbx_description
1 polymer ?
#
loop_
_entity_poly.entity_id
_entity_poly.type
_entity_poly.pdbx_seq_one_letter_code
_entity_poly.pdbx_strand_id
1 'polypeptide(L)'
;MSQTSLRLRVVPRYPAKVTATDGLKAVRTGVDLVVKSDYSNLVQVPSVSNPDRTFMLAWDADIDNYQSMSFTNIINNIQDAVIGPPLAAIDATNPGANQVVYFTDVGVASTYTASDFVRGISNSADGASFSAAIGALNSSDIGNTVPVIQSQYAYVYDKDILLQNIPNIDLSGATDSSTALLALQNAHASTGFKFRVPRDGKIRLDQSFVVNQGQILRGDLTPNDASGIAGYDYSMLPYAFVLGSGAQFRLDNGGIIENLLIYRRGLVFNADQGNFSSWTGNGIVLGYGNDQNVRNTMVLGFQYGVRSLNDRGLNGSGRVVLDKVYVDCVNGFYLNGSYDTAYFDRLKAFGFVTQGYAGTPAPGEGYDPRKDRRPGVGFQMLDRSDGTTLASLHVFGYKTGFRANTASWLAANVSIDYPTTPTYTSAGLGVLGVELLADTDPTGPRFTDYDPSQIANLQIWSVENGLKITGSAGRITQIGTLAIVNPYGDGIQINGGGLICQNVRMANVSGAPVRFLKAPDTRSLIRGYASNFGAGRNSSGVPVVKVPANSNVNLVDVRLDSDQSVGASYFDNHPKAQQVASADPLLLPAYRGGDMEEYLVTGTTGFSGMYGLRPARVLLRFQSALTIFAGPFTGGFTLPDGVSNMTFAAGSSVMLEYDADVDRWRPVSRGNSGLQAQDTAANIASATATINIAGKYPGKVVWDTTNARAMRARGSAATSPWDLVSGGTTVTPA
;
A
#
# COMPACT_ATOMS: atom_id res chain seq x y z
N MET A 1 45.86 103.07 -90.10
CA MET A 1 46.94 104.02 -89.76
C MET A 1 46.59 104.61 -88.40
N SER A 2 47.11 104.07 -87.31
CA SER A 2 48.42 104.30 -86.68
C SER A 2 48.36 105.39 -85.61
N GLN A 3 48.48 104.93 -84.36
CA GLN A 3 48.95 105.67 -83.17
C GLN A 3 48.05 106.82 -82.65
N THR A 4 47.97 107.16 -81.36
CA THR A 4 48.55 106.68 -80.09
C THR A 4 47.88 107.49 -78.98
N SER A 5 47.24 106.81 -78.02
CA SER A 5 46.96 107.25 -76.63
C SER A 5 46.72 108.74 -76.33
N LEU A 6 45.52 109.06 -75.83
CA LEU A 6 45.36 110.17 -74.88
C LEU A 6 45.65 109.65 -73.46
N ARG A 7 46.76 110.10 -72.89
CA ARG A 7 47.12 109.88 -71.47
C ARG A 7 46.41 110.94 -70.63
N LEU A 8 45.48 110.53 -69.77
CA LEU A 8 44.99 111.35 -68.67
C LEU A 8 45.74 110.96 -67.39
N ARG A 9 46.49 111.91 -66.82
CA ARG A 9 47.02 111.82 -65.45
C ARG A 9 45.89 112.23 -64.51
N VAL A 10 45.16 111.26 -63.98
CA VAL A 10 44.34 111.48 -62.79
C VAL A 10 45.21 111.20 -61.58
N VAL A 11 45.40 112.20 -60.73
CA VAL A 11 45.96 112.03 -59.38
C VAL A 11 44.77 111.81 -58.44
N PRO A 12 44.41 110.57 -58.06
CA PRO A 12 43.51 110.39 -56.94
C PRO A 12 44.29 110.74 -55.67
N ARG A 13 44.06 111.93 -55.13
CA ARG A 13 44.46 112.26 -53.76
C ARG A 13 43.52 111.52 -52.81
N TYR A 14 43.89 110.33 -52.38
CA TYR A 14 43.33 109.76 -51.14
C TYR A 14 43.89 110.57 -49.96
N PRO A 15 43.07 111.18 -49.09
CA PRO A 15 43.54 111.67 -47.81
C PRO A 15 43.33 110.55 -46.79
N ALA A 16 44.24 109.59 -46.70
CA ALA A 16 44.31 108.76 -45.49
C ALA A 16 45.67 108.06 -45.41
N LYS A 17 46.59 108.67 -44.66
CA LYS A 17 47.65 107.90 -44.00
C LYS A 17 46.95 106.99 -42.99
N VAL A 18 46.82 105.70 -43.29
CA VAL A 18 46.40 104.71 -42.29
C VAL A 18 47.64 104.33 -41.47
N THR A 19 47.86 105.02 -40.36
CA THR A 19 48.71 104.52 -39.28
C THR A 19 47.80 103.76 -38.33
N ALA A 20 47.67 102.45 -38.53
CA ALA A 20 47.00 101.59 -37.57
C ALA A 20 48.04 101.15 -36.54
N THR A 21 47.84 101.54 -35.28
CA THR A 21 48.62 101.00 -34.17
C THR A 21 48.07 99.63 -33.75
N ASP A 22 46.76 99.38 -33.91
CA ASP A 22 46.10 98.10 -33.62
C ASP A 22 44.83 97.88 -34.49
N GLY A 23 44.52 96.62 -34.83
CA GLY A 23 43.22 96.20 -35.41
C GLY A 23 43.08 96.20 -36.94
N LEU A 24 44.03 96.76 -37.70
CA LEU A 24 44.05 96.72 -39.17
C LEU A 24 45.44 96.37 -39.68
N LYS A 25 45.54 95.38 -40.57
CA LYS A 25 46.77 94.99 -41.25
C LYS A 25 46.70 95.41 -42.71
N ALA A 26 47.59 96.31 -43.10
CA ALA A 26 47.79 96.67 -44.49
C ALA A 26 49.02 95.92 -45.02
N VAL A 27 48.83 95.05 -46.00
CA VAL A 27 49.94 94.33 -46.66
C VAL A 27 49.96 94.76 -48.12
N ARG A 28 51.14 95.17 -48.59
CA ARG A 28 51.35 95.54 -49.99
C ARG A 28 51.93 94.34 -50.73
N THR A 29 51.20 93.86 -51.74
CA THR A 29 51.62 92.75 -52.60
C THR A 29 51.52 93.21 -54.04
N GLY A 30 52.64 93.71 -54.58
CA GLY A 30 52.67 94.33 -55.90
C GLY A 30 52.13 95.77 -55.90
N VAL A 31 51.35 96.11 -56.93
CA VAL A 31 50.80 97.47 -57.13
C VAL A 31 49.57 97.77 -56.25
N ASP A 32 48.91 96.75 -55.70
CA ASP A 32 47.70 96.91 -54.89
C ASP A 32 48.00 96.91 -53.38
N LEU A 33 47.23 97.71 -52.63
CA LEU A 33 47.22 97.72 -51.18
C LEU A 33 46.02 96.92 -50.68
N VAL A 34 46.26 95.79 -50.01
CA VAL A 34 45.19 95.02 -49.36
C VAL A 34 45.11 95.45 -47.90
N VAL A 35 43.98 96.06 -47.52
CA VAL A 35 43.66 96.40 -46.14
C VAL A 35 42.67 95.38 -45.60
N LYS A 36 43.01 94.72 -44.49
CA LYS A 36 42.12 93.78 -43.79
C LYS A 36 42.18 94.02 -42.28
N SER A 37 41.16 93.58 -41.57
CA SER A 37 41.17 93.55 -40.10
C SER A 37 42.29 92.63 -39.58
N ASP A 38 43.00 93.07 -38.54
CA ASP A 38 44.02 92.29 -37.85
C ASP A 38 43.51 91.82 -36.50
N TYR A 39 43.26 90.52 -36.38
CA TYR A 39 42.74 89.88 -35.18
C TYR A 39 43.82 89.11 -34.40
N SER A 40 45.10 89.26 -34.76
CA SER A 40 46.18 88.46 -34.17
C SER A 40 46.52 88.82 -32.73
N ASN A 41 46.12 90.01 -32.25
CA ASN A 41 46.30 90.50 -30.88
C ASN A 41 44.96 90.71 -30.13
N LEU A 42 43.95 89.88 -30.38
CA LEU A 42 42.71 89.95 -29.59
C LEU A 42 42.98 89.53 -28.14
N VAL A 43 42.89 90.49 -27.21
CA VAL A 43 42.96 90.24 -25.77
C VAL A 43 41.55 90.03 -25.24
N GLN A 44 41.35 88.97 -24.47
CA GLN A 44 40.07 88.72 -23.82
C GLN A 44 39.78 89.86 -22.82
N VAL A 45 38.63 90.52 -23.00
CA VAL A 45 38.14 91.52 -22.03
C VAL A 45 37.29 90.77 -20.99
N PRO A 46 37.73 90.67 -19.72
CA PRO A 46 37.06 89.83 -18.73
C PRO A 46 35.70 90.39 -18.26
N SER A 47 35.46 91.69 -18.46
CA SER A 47 34.18 92.33 -18.12
C SER A 47 33.98 93.63 -18.89
N VAL A 48 32.75 93.93 -19.31
CA VAL A 48 32.36 95.21 -19.91
C VAL A 48 31.77 96.11 -18.83
N SER A 49 32.41 97.25 -18.55
CA SER A 49 32.05 98.15 -17.44
C SER A 49 30.79 99.00 -17.70
N ASN A 50 30.24 98.98 -18.92
CA ASN A 50 28.99 99.67 -19.24
C ASN A 50 28.27 98.97 -20.42
N PRO A 51 27.67 97.78 -20.18
CA PRO A 51 27.17 96.90 -21.23
C PRO A 51 25.99 97.48 -22.02
N ASP A 52 25.21 98.39 -21.42
CA ASP A 52 24.11 99.10 -22.09
C ASP A 52 24.60 100.11 -23.14
N ARG A 53 25.85 100.56 -23.02
CA ARG A 53 26.47 101.55 -23.92
C ARG A 53 27.56 100.98 -24.81
N THR A 54 27.81 99.68 -24.69
CA THR A 54 28.79 98.97 -25.51
C THR A 54 28.03 98.16 -26.55
N PHE A 55 28.29 98.42 -27.82
CA PHE A 55 27.54 97.84 -28.93
C PHE A 55 28.46 96.99 -29.79
N MET A 56 27.93 95.88 -30.30
CA MET A 56 28.49 95.20 -31.45
C MET A 56 27.65 95.50 -32.69
N LEU A 57 28.32 95.64 -33.83
CA LEU A 57 27.66 95.69 -35.12
C LEU A 57 27.56 94.26 -35.63
N ALA A 58 26.35 93.74 -35.73
CA ALA A 58 26.07 92.44 -36.32
C ALA A 58 25.39 92.67 -37.68
N TRP A 59 25.81 91.91 -38.68
CA TRP A 59 25.12 91.89 -39.96
C TRP A 59 23.83 91.09 -39.83
N ASP A 60 22.71 91.72 -40.13
CA ASP A 60 21.40 91.06 -40.21
C ASP A 60 21.07 90.81 -41.68
N ALA A 61 21.16 89.54 -42.07
CA ALA A 61 20.93 89.10 -43.44
C ALA A 61 19.47 89.21 -43.87
N ASP A 62 18.51 89.23 -42.94
CA ASP A 62 17.08 89.27 -43.27
C ASP A 62 16.64 90.68 -43.73
N ILE A 63 17.36 91.72 -43.30
CA ILE A 63 17.12 93.12 -43.69
C ILE A 63 18.27 93.75 -44.49
N ASP A 64 19.29 92.96 -44.84
CA ASP A 64 20.47 93.37 -45.61
C ASP A 64 21.17 94.62 -45.03
N ASN A 65 21.29 94.68 -43.69
CA ASN A 65 21.88 95.85 -43.01
C ASN A 65 22.61 95.49 -41.71
N TYR A 66 23.51 96.37 -41.26
CA TYR A 66 24.15 96.24 -39.96
C TYR A 66 23.25 96.81 -38.86
N GLN A 67 22.99 96.00 -37.83
CA GLN A 67 22.31 96.43 -36.62
C GLN A 67 23.30 96.61 -35.48
N SER A 68 23.12 97.66 -34.67
CA SER A 68 23.82 97.83 -33.40
C SER A 68 23.06 97.12 -32.29
N MET A 69 23.68 96.11 -31.67
CA MET A 69 23.12 95.42 -30.51
C MET A 69 23.97 95.72 -29.28
N SER A 70 23.35 96.13 -28.16
CA SER A 70 24.07 96.34 -26.90
C SER A 70 24.50 95.00 -26.29
N PHE A 71 25.57 95.02 -25.49
CA PHE A 71 26.01 93.84 -24.76
C PHE A 71 24.93 93.30 -23.81
N THR A 72 24.11 94.16 -23.23
CA THR A 72 22.97 93.76 -22.40
C THR A 72 21.91 92.98 -23.19
N ASN A 73 21.57 93.42 -24.41
CA ASN A 73 20.60 92.69 -25.24
C ASN A 73 21.12 91.31 -25.67
N ILE A 74 22.42 91.19 -25.91
CA ILE A 74 23.05 89.90 -26.23
C ILE A 74 23.00 88.96 -25.04
N ILE A 75 23.36 89.45 -23.84
CA ILE A 75 23.33 88.64 -22.62
C ILE A 75 21.90 88.18 -22.34
N ASN A 76 20.92 89.07 -22.37
CA ASN A 76 19.52 88.73 -22.11
C ASN A 76 18.98 87.73 -23.14
N ASN A 77 19.25 87.93 -24.44
CA ASN A 77 18.80 87.01 -25.47
C ASN A 77 19.47 85.63 -25.37
N ILE A 78 20.75 85.56 -24.99
CA ILE A 78 21.44 84.29 -24.73
C ILE A 78 20.89 83.62 -23.47
N GLN A 79 20.64 84.39 -22.40
CA GLN A 79 20.10 83.88 -21.15
C GLN A 79 18.69 83.32 -21.36
N ASP A 80 17.84 84.02 -22.11
CA ASP A 80 16.49 83.56 -22.49
C ASP A 80 16.53 82.33 -23.43
N ALA A 81 17.47 82.29 -24.38
CA ALA A 81 17.58 81.18 -25.33
C ALA A 81 18.25 79.92 -24.76
N VAL A 82 19.13 80.05 -23.76
CA VAL A 82 19.93 78.94 -23.22
C VAL A 82 19.38 78.43 -21.88
N ILE A 83 18.81 79.30 -21.04
CA ILE A 83 18.39 78.93 -19.68
C ILE A 83 16.89 78.62 -19.64
N GLY A 84 16.07 79.26 -20.47
CA GLY A 84 14.63 78.97 -20.54
C GLY A 84 13.86 79.24 -19.24
N PRO A 85 12.52 79.32 -19.29
CA PRO A 85 11.71 79.66 -18.11
C PRO A 85 11.92 78.74 -16.89
N PRO A 86 12.13 77.41 -17.03
CA PRO A 86 12.28 76.53 -15.87
C PRO A 86 13.57 76.75 -15.06
N LEU A 87 14.73 76.98 -15.70
CA LEU A 87 15.98 77.16 -14.96
C LEU A 87 16.07 78.56 -14.34
N ALA A 88 15.51 79.59 -14.98
CA ALA A 88 15.37 80.92 -14.39
C ALA A 88 14.48 80.88 -13.13
N ALA A 89 13.42 80.07 -13.16
CA ALA A 89 12.55 79.88 -12.00
C ALA A 89 13.26 79.14 -10.85
N ILE A 90 14.08 78.12 -11.16
CA ILE A 90 14.90 77.43 -10.14
C ILE A 90 15.89 78.42 -9.49
N ASP A 91 16.61 79.22 -10.28
CA ASP A 91 17.57 80.21 -9.78
C ASP A 91 16.89 81.24 -8.86
N ALA A 92 15.70 81.72 -9.24
CA ALA A 92 14.90 82.63 -8.44
C ALA A 92 14.44 82.04 -7.08
N THR A 93 14.29 80.71 -6.97
CA THR A 93 13.87 80.08 -5.70
C THR A 93 14.99 79.94 -4.67
N ASN A 94 16.26 80.02 -5.08
CA ASN A 94 17.45 79.93 -4.23
C ASN A 94 17.36 78.86 -3.12
N PRO A 95 17.18 77.56 -3.47
CA PRO A 95 16.92 76.50 -2.51
C PRO A 95 18.11 76.33 -1.54
N GLY A 96 17.81 76.39 -0.24
CA GLY A 96 18.78 76.10 0.82
C GLY A 96 19.01 74.59 1.02
N ALA A 97 19.82 74.24 2.02
CA ALA A 97 20.03 72.84 2.38
C ALA A 97 18.70 72.13 2.71
N ASN A 98 18.55 70.90 2.23
CA ASN A 98 17.37 70.05 2.45
C ASN A 98 16.06 70.54 1.83
N GLN A 99 16.12 71.41 0.82
CA GLN A 99 14.95 71.83 0.08
C GLN A 99 14.83 71.09 -1.25
N VAL A 100 13.62 70.68 -1.61
CA VAL A 100 13.29 70.09 -2.92
C VAL A 100 12.55 71.15 -3.74
N VAL A 101 13.02 71.38 -4.96
CA VAL A 101 12.37 72.29 -5.91
C VAL A 101 11.26 71.54 -6.65
N TYR A 102 10.10 72.16 -6.77
CA TYR A 102 9.01 71.68 -7.61
C TYR A 102 8.40 72.85 -8.39
N PHE A 103 7.79 72.55 -9.53
CA PHE A 103 7.15 73.57 -10.37
C PHE A 103 5.65 73.57 -10.13
N THR A 104 5.09 74.74 -9.85
CA THR A 104 3.63 74.91 -9.78
C THR A 104 3.05 75.28 -11.15
N ASP A 105 3.87 75.83 -12.05
CA ASP A 105 3.56 76.15 -13.43
C ASP A 105 4.85 76.26 -14.27
N VAL A 106 4.73 76.35 -15.61
CA VAL A 106 5.88 76.57 -16.50
C VAL A 106 6.51 77.93 -16.19
N GLY A 107 7.74 77.94 -15.66
CA GLY A 107 8.44 79.15 -15.24
C GLY A 107 8.12 79.64 -13.82
N VAL A 108 7.41 78.83 -13.02
CA VAL A 108 7.15 79.12 -11.60
C VAL A 108 7.60 77.93 -10.76
N ALA A 109 8.70 78.11 -10.05
CA ALA A 109 9.25 77.13 -9.12
C ALA A 109 8.95 77.53 -7.68
N SER A 110 8.83 76.53 -6.82
CA SER A 110 8.66 76.66 -5.37
C SER A 110 9.51 75.61 -4.68
N THR A 111 9.77 75.79 -3.39
CA THR A 111 10.54 74.85 -2.58
C THR A 111 9.73 74.35 -1.39
N TYR A 112 10.01 73.13 -0.96
CA TYR A 112 9.58 72.63 0.34
C TYR A 112 10.74 71.95 1.04
N THR A 113 10.70 71.92 2.37
CA THR A 113 11.71 71.23 3.18
C THR A 113 11.45 69.72 3.12
N ALA A 114 12.43 68.95 2.66
CA ALA A 114 12.34 67.49 2.67
C ALA A 114 12.22 66.97 4.11
N SER A 115 11.26 66.07 4.35
CA SER A 115 11.15 65.40 5.65
C SER A 115 12.35 64.47 5.88
N ASP A 116 12.59 64.11 7.14
CA ASP A 116 13.62 63.10 7.51
C ASP A 116 13.46 61.81 6.69
N PHE A 117 12.21 61.39 6.47
CA PHE A 117 11.88 60.23 5.66
C PHE A 117 12.31 60.37 4.19
N VAL A 118 11.99 61.51 3.54
CA VAL A 118 12.35 61.75 2.14
C VAL A 118 13.86 61.86 1.97
N ARG A 119 14.55 62.48 2.93
CA ARG A 119 16.02 62.53 2.94
C ARG A 119 16.63 61.14 3.04
N GLY A 120 16.10 60.30 3.94
CA GLY A 120 16.60 58.95 4.18
C GLY A 120 16.44 57.95 3.02
N ILE A 121 15.51 58.17 2.09
CA ILE A 121 15.33 57.32 0.88
C ILE A 121 15.95 57.89 -0.39
N SER A 122 16.22 59.21 -0.43
CA SER A 122 17.06 59.81 -1.47
C SER A 122 18.51 59.41 -1.20
N ASN A 123 19.39 59.34 -2.21
CA ASN A 123 20.81 58.93 -2.07
C ASN A 123 21.68 59.89 -1.21
N SER A 124 21.19 60.35 -0.06
CA SER A 124 21.89 61.26 0.85
C SER A 124 22.96 60.51 1.67
N ALA A 125 23.98 61.24 2.11
CA ALA A 125 25.10 60.68 2.87
C ALA A 125 24.68 60.10 4.24
N ASP A 126 23.52 60.49 4.76
CA ASP A 126 22.91 60.06 6.02
C ASP A 126 21.89 58.90 5.85
N GLY A 127 21.60 58.44 4.63
CA GLY A 127 20.63 57.36 4.36
C GLY A 127 20.92 56.05 5.10
N ALA A 128 22.20 55.71 5.29
CA ALA A 128 22.60 54.51 6.07
C ALA A 128 22.26 54.63 7.57
N SER A 129 22.34 55.84 8.13
CA SER A 129 22.02 56.10 9.55
C SER A 129 20.51 56.10 9.78
N PHE A 130 19.75 56.64 8.83
CA PHE A 130 18.28 56.60 8.86
C PHE A 130 17.75 55.16 8.75
N SER A 131 18.25 54.36 7.81
CA SER A 131 17.87 52.95 7.61
C SER A 131 18.11 52.11 8.87
N ALA A 132 19.24 52.33 9.55
CA ALA A 132 19.55 51.70 10.83
C ALA A 132 18.60 52.12 11.97
N ALA A 133 18.19 53.39 12.02
CA ALA A 133 17.32 53.92 13.08
C ALA A 133 15.86 53.45 12.98
N ILE A 134 15.34 53.22 11.76
CA ILE A 134 13.96 52.76 11.54
C ILE A 134 13.84 51.23 11.36
N GLY A 135 14.95 50.49 11.41
CA GLY A 135 14.97 49.04 11.19
C GLY A 135 14.66 48.62 9.75
N ALA A 136 14.77 49.53 8.78
CA ALA A 136 14.62 49.22 7.37
C ALA A 136 15.96 48.70 6.85
N LEU A 137 16.03 47.39 6.61
CA LEU A 137 17.18 46.69 6.03
C LEU A 137 17.57 47.34 4.68
N ASN A 138 18.87 47.56 4.46
CA ASN A 138 19.39 48.27 3.28
C ASN A 138 19.09 47.49 1.99
N SER A 139 19.09 48.15 0.84
CA SER A 139 19.01 47.49 -0.48
C SER A 139 20.18 46.54 -0.77
N SER A 140 21.30 46.67 -0.06
CA SER A 140 22.39 45.68 -0.04
C SER A 140 22.01 44.40 0.74
N ASP A 141 21.09 44.48 1.70
CA ASP A 141 20.49 43.31 2.35
C ASP A 141 19.43 42.69 1.43
N ILE A 142 18.75 43.50 0.60
CA ILE A 142 17.88 43.05 -0.49
C ILE A 142 18.69 42.35 -1.60
N GLY A 143 19.96 42.69 -1.80
CA GLY A 143 20.89 41.94 -2.66
C GLY A 143 21.21 40.53 -2.15
N ASN A 144 21.00 40.26 -0.85
CA ASN A 144 21.09 38.93 -0.24
C ASN A 144 19.74 38.35 0.18
N THR A 145 18.62 39.08 0.00
CA THR A 145 17.26 38.57 0.31
C THR A 145 16.29 38.60 -0.87
N VAL A 146 16.63 39.19 -2.01
CA VAL A 146 15.75 39.33 -3.19
C VAL A 146 16.56 39.25 -4.50
N PRO A 147 17.42 38.23 -4.65
CA PRO A 147 17.26 37.30 -5.77
C PRO A 147 17.07 35.84 -5.31
N VAL A 148 16.74 35.60 -4.05
CA VAL A 148 16.53 34.23 -3.53
C VAL A 148 15.06 33.84 -3.52
N ILE A 149 14.11 34.78 -3.42
CA ILE A 149 12.68 34.41 -3.24
C ILE A 149 11.93 34.16 -4.56
N GLN A 150 12.49 34.49 -5.73
CA GLN A 150 11.91 34.09 -7.03
C GLN A 150 12.84 33.28 -7.94
N SER A 151 14.15 33.20 -7.65
CA SER A 151 15.08 32.32 -8.40
C SER A 151 15.50 31.06 -7.63
N GLN A 152 15.32 30.98 -6.30
CA GLN A 152 15.53 29.73 -5.55
C GLN A 152 14.37 28.73 -5.71
N TYR A 153 13.26 29.18 -6.31
CA TYR A 153 12.20 28.34 -6.88
C TYR A 153 12.39 28.06 -8.38
N ALA A 154 13.47 28.53 -9.01
CA ALA A 154 13.73 28.34 -10.44
C ALA A 154 14.63 27.12 -10.75
N TYR A 155 14.80 26.21 -9.78
CA TYR A 155 15.14 24.81 -10.06
C TYR A 155 13.88 23.93 -10.08
N VAL A 156 12.75 24.49 -10.52
CA VAL A 156 11.60 23.74 -11.03
C VAL A 156 11.96 23.28 -12.44
N TYR A 157 12.80 22.25 -12.55
CA TYR A 157 12.92 21.56 -13.82
C TYR A 157 11.76 20.58 -14.06
N ASP A 158 10.92 20.28 -13.04
CA ASP A 158 9.78 19.34 -13.20
C ASP A 158 8.73 19.35 -12.05
N LYS A 159 8.38 20.51 -11.48
CA LYS A 159 7.52 20.63 -10.28
C LYS A 159 8.06 19.89 -9.03
N ASP A 160 9.38 19.70 -8.99
CA ASP A 160 10.10 19.04 -7.91
C ASP A 160 10.74 20.06 -6.96
N ILE A 161 10.29 20.07 -5.70
CA ILE A 161 10.81 20.92 -4.62
C ILE A 161 11.66 20.05 -3.70
N LEU A 162 12.98 20.25 -3.73
CA LEU A 162 13.90 19.56 -2.84
C LEU A 162 13.85 20.18 -1.44
N LEU A 163 13.55 19.38 -0.42
CA LEU A 163 13.25 19.90 0.91
C LEU A 163 14.43 20.63 1.58
N GLN A 164 15.68 20.29 1.20
CA GLN A 164 16.87 20.98 1.69
C GLN A 164 16.95 22.47 1.30
N ASN A 165 16.23 22.87 0.25
CA ASN A 165 16.25 24.23 -0.27
C ASN A 165 15.22 25.12 0.43
N ILE A 166 14.40 24.57 1.33
CA ILE A 166 13.39 25.32 2.05
C ILE A 166 13.98 25.85 3.36
N PRO A 167 13.88 27.17 3.63
CA PRO A 167 14.32 27.74 4.89
C PRO A 167 13.67 27.05 6.10
N ASN A 168 14.46 26.82 7.15
CA ASN A 168 14.03 26.22 8.42
C ASN A 168 13.55 24.76 8.34
N ILE A 169 13.83 24.04 7.25
CA ILE A 169 13.80 22.58 7.25
C ILE A 169 15.10 22.05 7.85
N ASP A 170 14.98 21.23 8.89
CA ASP A 170 16.10 20.53 9.51
C ASP A 170 16.22 19.11 8.96
N LEU A 171 17.35 18.84 8.30
CA LEU A 171 17.66 17.55 7.70
C LEU A 171 18.20 16.52 8.70
N SER A 172 18.52 16.92 9.93
CA SER A 172 19.01 16.00 10.96
C SER A 172 17.89 15.30 11.73
N GLY A 173 16.69 15.89 11.71
CA GLY A 173 15.53 15.43 12.48
C GLY A 173 15.59 15.84 13.96
N ALA A 174 16.54 16.68 14.34
CA ALA A 174 16.70 17.16 15.71
C ALA A 174 15.60 18.16 16.09
N THR A 175 15.26 19.07 15.16
CA THR A 175 14.30 20.16 15.35
C THR A 175 13.05 19.98 14.50
N ASP A 176 11.93 20.51 14.98
CA ASP A 176 10.63 20.39 14.29
C ASP A 176 10.60 21.25 13.02
N SER A 177 10.32 20.60 11.89
CA SER A 177 10.20 21.23 10.57
C SER A 177 8.74 21.48 10.15
N SER A 178 7.77 21.22 11.04
CA SER A 178 6.34 21.29 10.74
C SER A 178 5.90 22.63 10.17
N THR A 179 6.29 23.74 10.82
CA THR A 179 5.87 25.09 10.39
C THR A 179 6.38 25.43 8.99
N ALA A 180 7.63 25.09 8.67
CA ALA A 180 8.21 25.34 7.36
C ALA A 180 7.52 24.50 6.27
N LEU A 181 7.26 23.22 6.56
CA LEU A 181 6.63 22.32 5.60
C LEU A 181 5.14 22.67 5.36
N LEU A 182 4.40 23.05 6.41
CA LEU A 182 3.01 23.51 6.31
C LEU A 182 2.89 24.84 5.54
N ALA A 183 3.82 25.77 5.76
CA ALA A 183 3.85 27.03 5.00
C ALA A 183 4.00 26.76 3.49
N LEU A 184 4.87 25.83 3.12
CA LEU A 184 5.06 25.39 1.74
C LEU A 184 3.82 24.70 1.17
N GLN A 185 3.20 23.80 1.94
CA GLN A 185 1.95 23.14 1.54
C GLN A 185 0.86 24.17 1.23
N ASN A 186 0.71 25.20 2.06
CA ASN A 186 -0.27 26.25 1.87
C ASN A 186 0.03 27.12 0.65
N ALA A 187 1.30 27.45 0.41
CA ALA A 187 1.72 28.18 -0.80
C ALA A 187 1.43 27.41 -2.10
N HIS A 188 1.31 26.08 -2.00
CA HIS A 188 1.17 25.16 -3.12
C HIS A 188 -0.10 24.30 -3.02
N ALA A 189 -1.12 24.76 -2.28
CA ALA A 189 -2.33 23.97 -2.05
C ALA A 189 -3.17 23.75 -3.33
N SER A 190 -3.08 24.66 -4.31
CA SER A 190 -3.84 24.64 -5.56
C SER A 190 -3.07 24.11 -6.77
N THR A 191 -1.80 23.78 -6.59
CA THR A 191 -0.90 23.42 -7.69
C THR A 191 -0.20 22.12 -7.30
N GLY A 192 -0.29 21.08 -8.14
CA GLY A 192 0.34 19.79 -7.82
C GLY A 192 1.87 19.88 -7.91
N PHE A 193 2.57 19.49 -6.85
CA PHE A 193 4.05 19.45 -6.79
C PHE A 193 4.55 18.19 -6.11
N LYS A 194 5.84 17.93 -6.31
CA LYS A 194 6.56 16.83 -5.69
C LYS A 194 7.52 17.39 -4.65
N PHE A 195 7.33 17.02 -3.39
CA PHE A 195 8.26 17.31 -2.30
C PHE A 195 9.28 16.18 -2.21
N ARG A 196 10.56 16.48 -2.48
CA ARG A 196 11.63 15.49 -2.47
C ARG A 196 12.45 15.59 -1.20
N VAL A 197 12.48 14.52 -0.41
CA VAL A 197 13.41 14.39 0.72
C VAL A 197 14.82 14.17 0.15
N PRO A 198 15.84 14.93 0.59
CA PRO A 198 17.22 14.68 0.15
C PRO A 198 17.74 13.36 0.72
N ARG A 199 18.81 12.81 0.11
CA ARG A 199 19.41 11.52 0.50
C ARG A 199 19.65 11.43 1.99
N ASP A 200 20.44 12.33 2.56
CA ASP A 200 20.77 12.25 3.98
C ASP A 200 19.71 12.88 4.91
N GLY A 201 18.54 13.23 4.34
CA GLY A 201 17.48 13.93 5.05
C GLY A 201 16.67 13.05 6.00
N LYS A 202 16.61 13.47 7.25
CA LYS A 202 15.67 13.03 8.28
C LYS A 202 14.85 14.23 8.72
N ILE A 203 13.60 14.32 8.30
CA ILE A 203 12.76 15.49 8.60
C ILE A 203 11.86 15.15 9.78
N ARG A 204 11.97 15.91 10.88
CA ARG A 204 11.05 15.75 12.01
C ARG A 204 9.81 16.61 11.81
N LEU A 205 8.64 16.02 12.05
CA LEU A 205 7.36 16.71 12.09
C LEU A 205 6.64 16.38 13.39
N ASP A 206 6.36 17.40 14.21
CA ASP A 206 5.51 17.28 15.40
C ASP A 206 4.03 17.63 15.12
N GLN A 207 3.72 18.16 13.93
CA GLN A 207 2.36 18.40 13.46
C GLN A 207 2.04 17.53 12.25
N SER A 208 0.75 17.20 12.09
CA SER A 208 0.27 16.41 10.96
C SER A 208 0.40 17.16 9.64
N PHE A 209 0.70 16.43 8.57
CA PHE A 209 0.87 16.97 7.22
C PHE A 209 -0.13 16.33 6.27
N VAL A 210 -0.75 17.13 5.40
CA VAL A 210 -1.73 16.63 4.43
C VAL A 210 -1.14 16.67 3.03
N VAL A 211 -1.08 15.51 2.37
CA VAL A 211 -0.71 15.39 0.96
C VAL A 211 -1.99 15.54 0.13
N ASN A 212 -2.17 16.72 -0.46
CA ASN A 212 -3.35 17.08 -1.24
C ASN A 212 -3.29 16.54 -2.68
N GLN A 213 -4.36 16.81 -3.44
CA GLN A 213 -4.47 16.40 -4.84
C GLN A 213 -3.31 16.88 -5.70
N GLY A 214 -2.74 15.93 -6.46
CA GLY A 214 -1.60 16.17 -7.34
C GLY A 214 -0.29 16.42 -6.60
N GLN A 215 -0.27 16.28 -5.27
CA GLN A 215 0.95 16.37 -4.48
C GLN A 215 1.56 14.99 -4.27
N ILE A 216 2.89 14.94 -4.32
CA ILE A 216 3.68 13.74 -4.08
C ILE A 216 4.72 14.06 -3.02
N LEU A 217 4.78 13.26 -1.96
CA LEU A 217 5.90 13.26 -1.03
C LEU A 217 6.79 12.07 -1.39
N ARG A 218 8.03 12.35 -1.81
CA ARG A 218 8.93 11.31 -2.33
C ARG A 218 10.33 11.35 -1.74
N GLY A 219 10.92 10.18 -1.59
CA GLY A 219 12.36 10.00 -1.45
C GLY A 219 12.90 9.15 -2.58
N ASP A 220 14.03 8.48 -2.32
CA ASP A 220 14.54 7.41 -3.18
C ASP A 220 14.90 6.15 -2.36
N LEU A 221 14.23 5.95 -1.21
CA LEU A 221 14.43 4.75 -0.41
C LEU A 221 13.93 3.51 -1.16
N THR A 222 14.66 2.41 -1.03
CA THR A 222 14.25 1.07 -1.43
C THR A 222 14.18 0.17 -0.18
N PRO A 223 13.06 0.18 0.59
CA PRO A 223 12.98 -0.56 1.84
C PRO A 223 13.21 -2.06 1.67
N ASN A 224 12.92 -2.62 0.50
CA ASN A 224 13.15 -4.02 0.19
C ASN A 224 14.61 -4.45 0.39
N ASP A 225 15.57 -3.59 0.03
CA ASP A 225 17.00 -3.88 0.10
C ASP A 225 17.52 -3.94 1.54
N ALA A 226 16.82 -3.26 2.46
CA ALA A 226 17.10 -3.28 3.89
C ALA A 226 16.16 -4.23 4.68
N SER A 227 15.15 -4.81 4.02
CA SER A 227 14.14 -5.62 4.70
C SER A 227 14.66 -7.03 4.97
N GLY A 228 14.65 -7.44 6.25
CA GLY A 228 15.02 -8.81 6.66
C GLY A 228 16.47 -9.01 7.11
N ILE A 229 17.27 -7.95 7.25
CA ILE A 229 18.61 -8.04 7.86
C ILE A 229 18.47 -8.00 9.39
N ALA A 230 18.75 -9.13 10.05
CA ALA A 230 18.74 -9.19 11.51
C ALA A 230 19.78 -8.22 12.11
N GLY A 231 19.39 -7.42 13.10
CA GLY A 231 20.29 -6.43 13.72
C GLY A 231 20.36 -5.09 13.01
N TYR A 232 19.56 -4.87 11.95
CA TYR A 232 19.62 -3.63 11.19
C TYR A 232 18.93 -2.47 11.95
N ASP A 233 19.63 -1.35 12.15
CA ASP A 233 19.05 -0.13 12.70
C ASP A 233 18.47 0.72 11.57
N TYR A 234 17.14 0.65 11.41
CA TYR A 234 16.43 1.39 10.37
C TYR A 234 16.49 2.91 10.56
N SER A 235 16.85 3.42 11.74
CA SER A 235 17.08 4.86 11.92
C SER A 235 18.25 5.37 11.09
N MET A 236 19.19 4.51 10.68
CA MET A 236 20.31 4.88 9.82
C MET A 236 19.91 5.10 8.36
N LEU A 237 18.70 4.69 7.96
CA LEU A 237 18.29 4.83 6.57
C LEU A 237 18.03 6.29 6.17
N PRO A 238 18.35 6.61 4.91
CA PRO A 238 18.08 7.91 4.31
C PRO A 238 16.59 8.14 4.02
N TYR A 239 16.24 9.33 3.53
CA TYR A 239 14.91 9.69 3.05
C TYR A 239 13.78 9.49 4.07
N ALA A 240 14.01 9.96 5.30
CA ALA A 240 13.14 9.62 6.42
C ALA A 240 12.31 10.80 6.94
N PHE A 241 11.11 10.48 7.43
CA PHE A 241 10.31 11.33 8.29
C PHE A 241 10.22 10.75 9.69
N VAL A 242 10.47 11.60 10.69
CA VAL A 242 10.37 11.28 12.11
C VAL A 242 9.16 11.99 12.69
N LEU A 243 8.11 11.24 13.01
CA LEU A 243 6.84 11.82 13.45
C LEU A 243 6.76 11.89 14.98
N GLY A 244 6.41 13.07 15.51
CA GLY A 244 6.07 13.26 16.91
C GLY A 244 4.81 12.49 17.33
N SER A 245 4.54 12.41 18.64
CA SER A 245 3.54 11.49 19.23
C SER A 245 2.07 11.72 18.81
N GLY A 246 1.77 12.81 18.10
CA GLY A 246 0.45 13.10 17.53
C GLY A 246 0.47 13.48 16.05
N ALA A 247 1.63 13.46 15.41
CA ALA A 247 1.77 13.78 13.99
C ALA A 247 1.47 12.55 13.12
N GLN A 248 0.85 12.78 11.98
CA GLN A 248 0.57 11.76 10.96
C GLN A 248 0.64 12.38 9.57
N PHE A 249 0.85 11.55 8.56
CA PHE A 249 0.52 11.95 7.19
C PHE A 249 -0.93 11.63 6.90
N ARG A 250 -1.66 12.56 6.29
CA ARG A 250 -2.96 12.29 5.67
C ARG A 250 -2.86 12.42 4.16
N LEU A 251 -3.27 11.41 3.40
CA LEU A 251 -3.34 11.48 1.94
C LEU A 251 -4.79 11.75 1.55
N ASP A 252 -5.08 12.92 1.01
CA ASP A 252 -6.40 13.20 0.44
C ASP A 252 -6.40 12.85 -1.07
N ASN A 253 -7.49 13.18 -1.76
CA ASN A 253 -7.80 12.78 -3.14
C ASN A 253 -6.59 12.90 -4.09
N GLY A 254 -6.05 11.79 -4.60
CA GLY A 254 -4.91 11.76 -5.52
C GLY A 254 -3.54 12.08 -4.89
N GLY A 255 -3.45 12.14 -3.56
CA GLY A 255 -2.19 12.32 -2.82
C GLY A 255 -1.32 11.06 -2.86
N ILE A 256 -0.01 11.24 -3.00
CA ILE A 256 0.96 10.15 -3.17
C ILE A 256 2.09 10.25 -2.14
N ILE A 257 2.41 9.13 -1.51
CA ILE A 257 3.66 8.92 -0.78
C ILE A 257 4.46 7.82 -1.47
N GLU A 258 5.73 8.07 -1.77
CA GLU A 258 6.59 7.05 -2.38
C GLU A 258 8.05 7.07 -1.92
N ASN A 259 8.67 5.89 -1.80
CA ASN A 259 10.11 5.73 -1.54
C ASN A 259 10.60 6.42 -0.24
N LEU A 260 9.85 6.27 0.85
CA LEU A 260 10.17 6.90 2.14
C LEU A 260 10.28 5.90 3.29
N LEU A 261 11.04 6.30 4.31
CA LEU A 261 10.94 5.75 5.65
C LEU A 261 10.13 6.71 6.52
N ILE A 262 9.15 6.20 7.25
CA ILE A 262 8.35 6.97 8.21
C ILE A 262 8.40 6.22 9.54
N TYR A 263 8.85 6.86 10.61
CA TYR A 263 8.89 6.21 11.92
C TYR A 263 8.56 7.17 13.06
N ARG A 264 8.05 6.59 14.15
CA ARG A 264 7.72 7.33 15.35
C ARG A 264 8.99 7.86 16.04
N ARG A 265 8.95 9.10 16.51
CA ARG A 265 10.01 9.70 17.32
C ARG A 265 10.24 8.91 18.62
N GLY A 266 11.50 8.71 18.98
CA GLY A 266 11.89 7.99 20.18
C GLY A 266 11.73 6.47 20.08
N LEU A 267 11.50 5.95 18.87
CA LEU A 267 11.57 4.51 18.61
C LEU A 267 13.01 4.03 18.78
N VAL A 268 13.19 2.95 19.53
CA VAL A 268 14.49 2.31 19.73
C VAL A 268 14.53 1.05 18.89
N PHE A 269 15.54 0.87 18.05
CA PHE A 269 15.69 -0.29 17.17
C PHE A 269 16.49 -1.40 17.86
N ASN A 270 16.22 -2.65 17.49
CA ASN A 270 16.90 -3.85 18.00
C ASN A 270 16.85 -3.98 19.54
N ALA A 271 15.79 -3.45 20.15
CA ALA A 271 15.60 -3.44 21.60
C ALA A 271 14.20 -3.95 21.98
N ASP A 272 14.04 -4.30 23.25
CA ASP A 272 12.75 -4.64 23.83
C ASP A 272 11.77 -3.45 23.74
N GLN A 273 10.60 -3.70 23.13
CA GLN A 273 9.52 -2.71 23.02
C GLN A 273 8.45 -2.88 24.12
N GLY A 274 8.65 -3.84 25.03
CA GLY A 274 7.70 -4.18 26.08
C GLY A 274 6.37 -4.67 25.50
N ASN A 275 5.26 -4.13 26.01
CA ASN A 275 3.90 -4.49 25.60
C ASN A 275 3.36 -3.64 24.43
N PHE A 276 4.21 -2.86 23.76
CA PHE A 276 3.85 -1.94 22.68
C PHE A 276 2.85 -0.83 23.06
N SER A 277 2.58 -0.59 24.36
CA SER A 277 1.65 0.46 24.82
C SER A 277 2.10 1.89 24.48
N SER A 278 3.40 2.09 24.23
CA SER A 278 3.96 3.37 23.79
C SER A 278 3.77 3.65 22.30
N TRP A 279 3.41 2.64 21.51
CA TRP A 279 3.19 2.76 20.07
C TRP A 279 1.79 3.31 19.80
N THR A 280 1.67 4.63 19.92
CA THR A 280 0.42 5.38 19.74
C THR A 280 0.36 6.07 18.37
N GLY A 281 -0.80 6.61 17.99
CA GLY A 281 -0.96 7.42 16.78
C GLY A 281 -0.91 6.61 15.47
N ASN A 282 -0.86 7.31 14.35
CA ASN A 282 -0.89 6.72 13.02
C ASN A 282 0.32 7.19 12.20
N GLY A 283 0.90 6.32 11.39
CA GLY A 283 1.92 6.74 10.43
C GLY A 283 1.29 7.43 9.21
N ILE A 284 0.48 6.68 8.47
CA ILE A 284 -0.25 7.16 7.29
C ILE A 284 -1.75 6.97 7.48
N VAL A 285 -2.51 8.01 7.17
CA VAL A 285 -3.96 8.03 7.12
C VAL A 285 -4.42 8.27 5.69
N LEU A 286 -5.15 7.31 5.10
CA LEU A 286 -5.87 7.48 3.84
C LEU A 286 -7.10 8.35 4.15
N GLY A 287 -7.05 9.59 3.67
CA GLY A 287 -7.96 10.67 3.97
C GLY A 287 -9.18 10.69 3.06
N TYR A 288 -9.57 11.90 2.65
CA TYR A 288 -10.80 12.13 1.89
C TYR A 288 -10.59 11.96 0.38
N GLY A 289 -11.55 11.36 -0.31
CA GLY A 289 -11.56 11.25 -1.77
C GLY A 289 -10.90 9.98 -2.30
N ASN A 290 -10.50 9.96 -3.57
CA ASN A 290 -10.08 8.75 -4.26
C ASN A 290 -8.59 8.76 -4.67
N ASP A 291 -8.11 7.65 -5.20
CA ASP A 291 -6.83 7.55 -5.91
C ASP A 291 -5.60 7.86 -5.03
N GLN A 292 -5.70 7.65 -3.70
CA GLN A 292 -4.54 7.75 -2.82
C GLN A 292 -3.53 6.63 -3.11
N ASN A 293 -2.25 6.98 -3.06
CA ASN A 293 -1.19 6.02 -3.37
C ASN A 293 -0.08 5.98 -2.33
N VAL A 294 0.26 4.79 -1.87
CA VAL A 294 1.45 4.55 -1.04
C VAL A 294 2.32 3.51 -1.73
N ARG A 295 3.53 3.91 -2.12
CA ARG A 295 4.45 3.05 -2.88
C ARG A 295 5.79 2.91 -2.19
N ASN A 296 6.34 1.70 -2.15
CA ASN A 296 7.73 1.43 -1.77
C ASN A 296 8.14 2.17 -0.48
N THR A 297 7.28 2.11 0.54
CA THR A 297 7.37 2.94 1.76
C THR A 297 7.35 2.04 2.99
N MET A 298 8.14 2.40 4.00
CA MET A 298 8.22 1.69 5.28
C MET A 298 7.68 2.56 6.41
N VAL A 299 6.81 2.00 7.27
CA VAL A 299 6.15 2.71 8.38
C VAL A 299 6.33 1.96 9.70
N LEU A 300 6.94 2.59 10.71
CA LEU A 300 7.40 1.89 11.92
C LEU A 300 6.99 2.59 13.24
N GLY A 301 6.52 1.80 14.21
CA GLY A 301 6.41 2.22 15.62
C GLY A 301 5.11 2.92 16.02
N PHE A 302 4.02 2.74 15.28
CA PHE A 302 2.72 3.40 15.54
C PHE A 302 1.63 2.42 16.02
N GLN A 303 0.48 2.95 16.46
CA GLN A 303 -0.71 2.12 16.71
C GLN A 303 -1.24 1.54 15.38
N TYR A 304 -1.23 2.35 14.32
CA TYR A 304 -1.58 1.94 12.95
C TYR A 304 -0.48 2.39 11.98
N GLY A 305 0.02 1.46 11.16
CA GLY A 305 0.96 1.78 10.07
C GLY A 305 0.27 2.59 8.98
N VAL A 306 -0.64 1.94 8.26
CA VAL A 306 -1.50 2.58 7.27
C VAL A 306 -2.94 2.32 7.66
N ARG A 307 -3.75 3.38 7.78
CA ARG A 307 -5.18 3.25 8.04
C ARG A 307 -6.01 4.16 7.17
N SER A 308 -7.26 3.83 6.92
CA SER A 308 -8.24 4.80 6.42
C SER A 308 -8.83 5.66 7.56
N LEU A 309 -9.35 6.83 7.19
CA LEU A 309 -10.28 7.58 8.01
C LEU A 309 -11.56 6.78 8.22
N ASN A 310 -12.23 7.00 9.36
CA ASN A 310 -13.51 6.37 9.65
C ASN A 310 -14.70 7.03 8.92
N ASP A 311 -14.46 7.69 7.79
CA ASP A 311 -15.46 8.40 6.98
C ASP A 311 -15.83 7.58 5.72
N ARG A 312 -17.08 7.69 5.25
CA ARG A 312 -17.70 6.76 4.29
C ARG A 312 -18.22 7.41 3.00
N GLY A 313 -18.46 6.56 2.00
CA GLY A 313 -19.17 6.92 0.76
C GLY A 313 -18.26 7.64 -0.24
N LEU A 314 -18.81 8.54 -1.06
CA LEU A 314 -18.03 9.39 -1.98
C LEU A 314 -16.98 10.26 -1.27
N ASN A 315 -17.08 10.38 0.06
CA ASN A 315 -16.14 11.12 0.90
C ASN A 315 -15.09 10.22 1.58
N GLY A 316 -15.24 8.89 1.55
CA GLY A 316 -14.25 7.94 2.07
C GLY A 316 -13.09 7.72 1.09
N SER A 317 -12.02 7.04 1.54
CA SER A 317 -10.87 6.71 0.71
C SER A 317 -11.22 5.64 -0.34
N GLY A 318 -11.41 5.99 -1.61
CA GLY A 318 -11.71 5.02 -2.69
C GLY A 318 -10.55 4.83 -3.67
N ARG A 319 -10.54 3.71 -4.41
CA ARG A 319 -9.50 3.42 -5.43
C ARG A 319 -8.07 3.53 -4.91
N VAL A 320 -7.87 3.09 -3.67
CA VAL A 320 -6.57 3.14 -2.99
C VAL A 320 -5.60 2.19 -3.66
N VAL A 321 -4.35 2.63 -3.79
CA VAL A 321 -3.25 1.79 -4.26
C VAL A 321 -2.17 1.69 -3.20
N LEU A 322 -1.87 0.47 -2.77
CA LEU A 322 -0.75 0.15 -1.89
C LEU A 322 0.18 -0.82 -2.61
N ASP A 323 1.41 -0.39 -2.91
CA ASP A 323 2.39 -1.24 -3.59
C ASP A 323 3.74 -1.24 -2.85
N LYS A 324 4.28 -2.41 -2.51
CA LYS A 324 5.54 -2.54 -1.77
C LYS A 324 5.55 -1.74 -0.47
N VAL A 325 4.51 -1.88 0.34
CA VAL A 325 4.40 -1.17 1.63
C VAL A 325 4.78 -2.10 2.77
N TYR A 326 5.67 -1.63 3.64
CA TYR A 326 6.24 -2.39 4.75
C TYR A 326 5.83 -1.74 6.06
N VAL A 327 5.31 -2.51 7.01
CA VAL A 327 4.86 -1.97 8.30
C VAL A 327 5.38 -2.79 9.46
N ASP A 328 5.77 -2.09 10.52
CA ASP A 328 5.96 -2.65 11.86
C ASP A 328 5.27 -1.74 12.88
N CYS A 329 4.00 -2.03 13.12
CA CYS A 329 3.12 -1.27 14.00
C CYS A 329 2.27 -2.23 14.84
N VAL A 330 1.55 -1.72 15.85
CA VAL A 330 0.61 -2.53 16.65
C VAL A 330 -0.43 -3.18 15.73
N ASN A 331 -0.96 -2.39 14.80
CA ASN A 331 -1.76 -2.85 13.66
C ASN A 331 -1.07 -2.42 12.38
N GLY A 332 -0.95 -3.33 11.40
CA GLY A 332 -0.25 -3.05 10.15
C GLY A 332 -1.08 -2.20 9.20
N PHE A 333 -1.99 -2.83 8.48
CA PHE A 333 -2.90 -2.20 7.51
C PHE A 333 -4.35 -2.24 8.00
N TYR A 334 -5.04 -1.12 7.99
CA TYR A 334 -6.45 -1.00 8.38
C TYR A 334 -7.26 -0.27 7.33
N LEU A 335 -8.16 -0.99 6.65
CA LEU A 335 -8.99 -0.45 5.58
C LEU A 335 -10.47 -0.60 5.96
N ASN A 336 -11.13 0.55 6.06
CA ASN A 336 -12.55 0.74 6.38
C ASN A 336 -13.02 2.09 5.77
N GLY A 337 -14.14 2.14 5.07
CA GLY A 337 -14.61 3.25 4.24
C GLY A 337 -14.31 3.18 2.72
N SER A 338 -13.51 2.23 2.23
CA SER A 338 -13.12 2.09 0.82
C SER A 338 -14.15 1.34 -0.03
N TYR A 339 -15.07 2.09 -0.63
CA TYR A 339 -16.19 1.55 -1.42
C TYR A 339 -15.79 1.04 -2.82
N ASP A 340 -14.84 1.71 -3.47
CA ASP A 340 -14.48 1.49 -4.88
C ASP A 340 -13.25 0.55 -5.01
N THR A 341 -12.95 0.06 -6.21
CA THR A 341 -11.91 -0.97 -6.46
C THR A 341 -10.52 -0.51 -6.02
N ALA A 342 -9.94 -1.14 -4.99
CA ALA A 342 -8.57 -0.89 -4.56
C ALA A 342 -7.57 -1.95 -5.10
N TYR A 343 -6.30 -1.57 -5.18
CA TYR A 343 -5.21 -2.43 -5.65
C TYR A 343 -4.08 -2.52 -4.63
N PHE A 344 -3.81 -3.73 -4.16
CA PHE A 344 -2.78 -4.02 -3.17
C PHE A 344 -1.79 -5.04 -3.70
N ASP A 345 -0.51 -4.67 -3.71
CA ASP A 345 0.56 -5.58 -4.13
C ASP A 345 1.78 -5.48 -3.20
N ARG A 346 2.43 -6.63 -2.97
CA ARG A 346 3.65 -6.78 -2.17
C ARG A 346 3.57 -6.06 -0.81
N LEU A 347 2.52 -6.32 -0.04
CA LEU A 347 2.38 -5.80 1.31
C LEU A 347 3.08 -6.70 2.32
N LYS A 348 3.78 -6.10 3.29
CA LYS A 348 4.48 -6.84 4.35
C LYS A 348 4.28 -6.21 5.72
N ALA A 349 3.67 -6.95 6.63
CA ALA A 349 3.59 -6.60 8.06
C ALA A 349 4.52 -7.53 8.83
N PHE A 350 5.60 -6.99 9.41
CA PHE A 350 6.68 -7.79 9.98
C PHE A 350 7.35 -7.05 11.15
N GLY A 351 7.91 -7.78 12.10
CA GLY A 351 8.61 -7.22 13.27
C GLY A 351 10.00 -6.63 12.95
N PHE A 352 10.08 -5.63 12.06
CA PHE A 352 11.33 -5.00 11.63
C PHE A 352 12.12 -4.36 12.78
N VAL A 353 11.44 -3.62 13.68
CA VAL A 353 12.06 -2.85 14.78
C VAL A 353 12.72 -3.78 15.81
N THR A 354 12.19 -4.98 15.98
CA THR A 354 12.62 -5.95 17.00
C THR A 354 13.51 -7.07 16.45
N GLN A 355 13.82 -7.06 15.14
CA GLN A 355 14.46 -8.20 14.48
C GLN A 355 15.82 -8.56 15.09
N GLY A 356 16.64 -7.57 15.45
CA GLY A 356 17.95 -7.76 16.07
C GLY A 356 17.95 -7.89 17.59
N TYR A 357 16.81 -7.69 18.24
CA TYR A 357 16.70 -7.98 19.66
C TYR A 357 16.76 -9.50 19.84
N ALA A 358 17.64 -10.00 20.70
CA ALA A 358 17.75 -11.43 20.97
C ALA A 358 16.54 -11.97 21.78
N GLY A 359 15.86 -11.08 22.51
CA GLY A 359 14.85 -11.47 23.49
C GLY A 359 15.46 -12.04 24.76
N THR A 360 14.61 -12.49 25.69
CA THR A 360 15.03 -13.22 26.89
C THR A 360 14.31 -14.57 26.89
N PRO A 361 14.89 -15.59 26.23
CA PRO A 361 14.25 -16.90 26.12
C PRO A 361 14.00 -17.53 27.49
N ALA A 362 12.96 -18.36 27.58
CA ALA A 362 12.71 -19.17 28.77
C ALA A 362 13.85 -20.18 28.97
N PRO A 363 14.12 -20.64 30.21
CA PRO A 363 15.10 -21.69 30.46
C PRO A 363 14.86 -22.91 29.56
N GLY A 364 15.87 -23.32 28.80
CA GLY A 364 15.80 -24.44 27.85
C GLY A 364 15.34 -24.08 26.44
N GLU A 365 15.01 -22.81 26.16
CA GLU A 365 14.65 -22.33 24.82
C GLU A 365 15.76 -21.48 24.20
N GLY A 366 15.97 -21.64 22.89
CA GLY A 366 16.95 -20.86 22.12
C GLY A 366 16.40 -19.57 21.50
N TYR A 367 15.10 -19.30 21.64
CA TYR A 367 14.41 -18.22 20.96
C TYR A 367 13.26 -17.69 21.82
N ASP A 368 13.18 -16.37 21.99
CA ASP A 368 12.04 -15.70 22.62
C ASP A 368 11.10 -15.16 21.53
N PRO A 369 9.97 -15.83 21.25
CA PRO A 369 9.03 -15.38 20.23
C PRO A 369 8.33 -14.07 20.59
N ARG A 370 8.34 -13.63 21.86
CA ARG A 370 7.62 -12.41 22.28
C ARG A 370 8.13 -11.15 21.61
N LYS A 371 9.42 -11.10 21.31
CA LYS A 371 10.04 -9.97 20.61
C LYS A 371 9.43 -9.73 19.23
N ASP A 372 9.02 -10.80 18.55
CA ASP A 372 8.52 -10.76 17.18
C ASP A 372 6.99 -10.70 17.13
N ARG A 373 6.30 -10.66 18.27
CA ARG A 373 4.83 -10.62 18.34
C ARG A 373 4.30 -9.19 18.35
N ARG A 374 3.15 -8.97 17.73
CA ARG A 374 2.36 -7.74 17.81
C ARG A 374 0.96 -8.07 18.34
N PRO A 375 0.41 -7.28 19.28
CA PRO A 375 -0.86 -7.61 19.91
C PRO A 375 -2.09 -7.32 19.02
N GLY A 376 -1.93 -6.60 17.90
CA GLY A 376 -3.01 -6.21 17.00
C GLY A 376 -3.12 -7.07 15.73
N VAL A 377 -3.65 -6.45 14.68
CA VAL A 377 -3.96 -7.11 13.39
C VAL A 377 -2.96 -6.72 12.31
N GLY A 378 -2.42 -7.69 11.57
CA GLY A 378 -1.42 -7.44 10.53
C GLY A 378 -2.03 -6.77 9.30
N PHE A 379 -3.12 -7.34 8.79
CA PHE A 379 -3.91 -6.75 7.72
C PHE A 379 -5.40 -6.86 8.03
N GLN A 380 -6.11 -5.75 7.93
CA GLN A 380 -7.52 -5.65 8.18
C GLN A 380 -8.23 -4.90 7.05
N MET A 381 -9.23 -5.53 6.45
CA MET A 381 -10.10 -4.94 5.44
C MET A 381 -11.56 -5.24 5.81
N LEU A 382 -12.19 -4.32 6.53
CA LEU A 382 -13.59 -4.49 6.97
C LEU A 382 -14.60 -3.99 5.93
N ASP A 383 -14.09 -3.43 4.83
CA ASP A 383 -14.90 -2.85 3.79
C ASP A 383 -15.65 -3.84 2.94
N ARG A 384 -16.76 -3.33 2.39
CA ARG A 384 -17.27 -3.77 1.10
C ARG A 384 -16.58 -2.91 0.06
N SER A 385 -15.70 -3.53 -0.71
CA SER A 385 -15.10 -2.89 -1.86
C SER A 385 -15.60 -3.58 -3.11
N ASP A 386 -15.91 -2.84 -4.16
CA ASP A 386 -16.33 -3.40 -5.45
C ASP A 386 -15.10 -3.92 -6.21
N GLY A 387 -14.74 -5.19 -6.01
CA GLY A 387 -13.67 -5.85 -6.76
C GLY A 387 -12.23 -5.52 -6.33
N THR A 388 -11.99 -5.18 -5.06
CA THR A 388 -10.61 -4.97 -4.57
C THR A 388 -9.72 -6.19 -4.85
N THR A 389 -8.47 -5.92 -5.25
CA THR A 389 -7.49 -6.95 -5.57
C THR A 389 -6.28 -6.90 -4.62
N LEU A 390 -5.87 -8.06 -4.12
CA LEU A 390 -4.72 -8.25 -3.27
C LEU A 390 -3.77 -9.30 -3.89
N ALA A 391 -2.74 -8.85 -4.58
CA ALA A 391 -1.83 -9.76 -5.28
C ALA A 391 -0.90 -10.53 -4.31
N SER A 392 -0.31 -9.86 -3.32
CA SER A 392 0.61 -10.50 -2.37
C SER A 392 0.60 -9.81 -1.02
N LEU A 393 0.42 -10.59 0.05
CA LEU A 393 0.47 -10.15 1.44
C LEU A 393 1.24 -11.14 2.31
N HIS A 394 2.27 -10.66 3.01
CA HIS A 394 3.01 -11.43 4.02
C HIS A 394 2.85 -10.78 5.40
N VAL A 395 2.38 -11.56 6.38
CA VAL A 395 2.22 -11.11 7.77
C VAL A 395 2.96 -12.05 8.71
N PHE A 396 3.79 -11.50 9.58
CA PHE A 396 4.54 -12.24 10.59
C PHE A 396 4.35 -11.62 11.97
N GLY A 397 3.99 -12.44 12.96
CA GLY A 397 3.99 -12.03 14.37
C GLY A 397 2.70 -11.40 14.90
N TYR A 398 1.71 -11.14 14.06
CA TYR A 398 0.49 -10.46 14.49
C TYR A 398 -0.52 -11.41 15.16
N LYS A 399 -1.11 -10.97 16.28
CA LYS A 399 -2.15 -11.73 17.01
C LYS A 399 -3.30 -12.15 16.09
N THR A 400 -3.72 -11.28 15.18
CA THR A 400 -4.56 -11.66 14.04
C THR A 400 -3.79 -11.37 12.76
N GLY A 401 -3.51 -12.38 11.96
CA GLY A 401 -2.74 -12.20 10.73
C GLY A 401 -3.49 -11.39 9.68
N PHE A 402 -4.60 -11.96 9.21
CA PHE A 402 -5.47 -11.38 8.18
C PHE A 402 -6.92 -11.36 8.66
N ARG A 403 -7.57 -10.20 8.53
CA ARG A 403 -8.97 -10.02 8.90
C ARG A 403 -9.71 -9.32 7.77
N ALA A 404 -10.66 -9.99 7.13
CA ALA A 404 -11.39 -9.40 6.01
C ALA A 404 -12.90 -9.64 6.07
N ASN A 405 -13.68 -8.66 5.61
CA ASN A 405 -15.10 -8.85 5.34
C ASN A 405 -15.28 -9.70 4.07
N THR A 406 -16.18 -10.67 4.00
CA THR A 406 -16.34 -11.58 2.84
C THR A 406 -17.24 -10.97 1.76
N ALA A 407 -16.92 -9.78 1.27
CA ALA A 407 -17.71 -9.09 0.25
C ALA A 407 -16.81 -8.51 -0.86
N SER A 408 -16.94 -9.06 -2.07
CA SER A 408 -16.45 -8.51 -3.35
C SER A 408 -14.93 -8.17 -3.44
N TRP A 409 -14.06 -9.12 -3.14
CA TRP A 409 -12.61 -8.96 -3.36
C TRP A 409 -11.90 -10.26 -3.73
N LEU A 410 -10.73 -10.10 -4.34
CA LEU A 410 -9.88 -11.17 -4.83
C LEU A 410 -8.48 -11.06 -4.22
N ALA A 411 -7.96 -12.16 -3.68
CA ALA A 411 -6.57 -12.25 -3.26
C ALA A 411 -5.85 -13.39 -4.00
N ALA A 412 -4.61 -13.14 -4.45
CA ALA A 412 -3.80 -14.18 -5.07
C ALA A 412 -2.97 -14.93 -4.04
N ASN A 413 -2.11 -14.25 -3.27
CA ASN A 413 -1.21 -14.90 -2.31
C ASN A 413 -1.27 -14.23 -0.94
N VAL A 414 -1.67 -14.99 0.07
CA VAL A 414 -1.69 -14.55 1.48
C VAL A 414 -0.90 -15.55 2.32
N SER A 415 0.11 -15.05 3.02
CA SER A 415 0.94 -15.84 3.95
C SER A 415 0.92 -15.21 5.33
N ILE A 416 0.49 -16.00 6.31
CA ILE A 416 0.40 -15.62 7.71
C ILE A 416 1.30 -16.54 8.53
N ASP A 417 2.12 -15.96 9.39
CA ASP A 417 2.95 -16.72 10.31
C ASP A 417 2.98 -16.07 11.71
N TYR A 418 2.91 -16.92 12.74
CA TYR A 418 2.92 -16.53 14.13
C TYR A 418 3.95 -17.35 14.91
N PRO A 419 5.02 -16.71 15.44
CA PRO A 419 6.13 -17.42 16.06
C PRO A 419 5.75 -17.98 17.43
N THR A 420 6.10 -19.25 17.69
CA THR A 420 5.92 -19.91 18.99
C THR A 420 7.06 -20.86 19.38
N THR A 421 7.13 -21.14 20.67
CA THR A 421 7.95 -22.18 21.31
C THR A 421 7.10 -22.90 22.38
N PRO A 422 7.55 -24.04 22.93
CA PRO A 422 6.80 -24.81 23.93
C PRO A 422 6.43 -24.06 25.22
N THR A 423 7.20 -23.05 25.64
CA THR A 423 6.92 -22.26 26.85
C THR A 423 6.01 -21.08 26.53
N TYR A 424 6.24 -20.41 25.39
CA TYR A 424 5.48 -19.23 24.99
C TYR A 424 4.31 -19.58 24.08
N THR A 425 3.63 -20.68 24.36
CA THR A 425 2.39 -21.02 23.66
C THR A 425 1.34 -19.96 23.94
N SER A 426 0.56 -19.63 22.92
CA SER A 426 -0.49 -18.59 22.99
C SER A 426 -1.90 -19.19 23.05
N ALA A 427 -2.02 -20.45 23.49
CA ALA A 427 -3.32 -21.07 23.70
C ALA A 427 -4.15 -20.25 24.71
N GLY A 428 -5.36 -19.83 24.30
CA GLY A 428 -6.27 -19.04 25.13
C GLY A 428 -6.01 -17.53 25.14
N LEU A 429 -5.07 -17.02 24.34
CA LEU A 429 -4.84 -15.58 24.18
C LEU A 429 -5.62 -14.97 23.01
N GLY A 430 -6.38 -15.76 22.25
CA GLY A 430 -7.16 -15.33 21.09
C GLY A 430 -6.30 -15.09 19.84
N VAL A 431 -5.24 -15.87 19.63
CA VAL A 431 -4.36 -15.70 18.46
C VAL A 431 -4.93 -16.44 17.25
N LEU A 432 -5.18 -15.70 16.19
CA LEU A 432 -5.93 -16.14 15.02
C LEU A 432 -5.09 -15.97 13.75
N GLY A 433 -5.00 -16.99 12.91
CA GLY A 433 -4.33 -16.85 11.62
C GLY A 433 -5.11 -15.92 10.70
N VAL A 434 -6.31 -16.37 10.32
CA VAL A 434 -7.21 -15.65 9.41
C VAL A 434 -8.62 -15.58 9.99
N GLU A 435 -9.21 -14.37 9.96
CA GLU A 435 -10.63 -14.15 10.22
C GLU A 435 -11.33 -13.62 8.97
N LEU A 436 -12.35 -14.33 8.52
CA LEU A 436 -13.23 -13.90 7.45
C LEU A 436 -14.62 -13.66 8.04
N LEU A 437 -15.17 -12.47 7.84
CA LEU A 437 -16.41 -12.03 8.46
C LEU A 437 -17.42 -11.69 7.38
N ALA A 438 -18.62 -12.26 7.37
CA ALA A 438 -19.67 -11.79 6.47
C ALA A 438 -20.41 -10.60 7.08
N ASP A 439 -20.75 -9.64 6.23
CA ASP A 439 -21.73 -8.59 6.51
C ASP A 439 -21.47 -7.81 7.81
N THR A 440 -20.23 -7.79 8.29
CA THR A 440 -19.82 -6.93 9.40
C THR A 440 -19.60 -5.54 8.83
N ASP A 441 -20.69 -4.78 8.79
CA ASP A 441 -20.59 -3.34 8.67
C ASP A 441 -20.42 -2.75 10.08
N PRO A 442 -19.24 -2.22 10.43
CA PRO A 442 -18.98 -1.66 11.77
C PRO A 442 -19.81 -0.39 12.10
N THR A 443 -20.69 0.10 11.21
CA THR A 443 -21.52 1.29 11.48
C THR A 443 -23.02 1.13 11.21
N GLY A 444 -23.51 -0.08 10.90
CA GLY A 444 -24.96 -0.34 10.84
C GLY A 444 -25.40 -1.28 9.71
N PRO A 445 -26.68 -1.68 9.68
CA PRO A 445 -27.18 -2.64 8.70
C PRO A 445 -27.25 -2.04 7.28
N ARG A 446 -26.56 -2.66 6.31
CA ARG A 446 -26.65 -2.35 4.86
C ARG A 446 -27.07 -3.59 4.07
N PHE A 447 -27.69 -3.36 2.89
CA PHE A 447 -28.08 -4.40 1.93
C PHE A 447 -26.97 -5.43 1.72
N THR A 448 -27.26 -6.71 1.91
CA THR A 448 -26.35 -7.83 1.67
C THR A 448 -25.84 -7.82 0.22
N ASP A 449 -24.54 -7.57 0.02
CA ASP A 449 -23.91 -7.58 -1.30
C ASP A 449 -23.48 -9.00 -1.67
N TYR A 450 -23.85 -9.53 -2.84
CA TYR A 450 -23.86 -10.98 -3.13
C TYR A 450 -22.53 -11.57 -3.61
N ASP A 451 -21.50 -10.75 -3.78
CA ASP A 451 -20.29 -11.19 -4.46
C ASP A 451 -19.37 -12.04 -3.56
N PRO A 452 -18.98 -13.25 -4.02
CA PRO A 452 -18.09 -14.12 -3.27
C PRO A 452 -16.66 -13.56 -3.23
N SER A 453 -16.06 -13.54 -2.04
CA SER A 453 -14.61 -13.31 -1.91
C SER A 453 -13.82 -14.56 -2.28
N GLN A 454 -12.68 -14.36 -2.95
CA GLN A 454 -11.81 -15.46 -3.39
C GLN A 454 -10.37 -15.26 -2.94
N ILE A 455 -9.72 -16.33 -2.47
CA ILE A 455 -8.28 -16.37 -2.23
C ILE A 455 -7.68 -17.51 -3.05
N ALA A 456 -6.72 -17.25 -3.94
CA ALA A 456 -6.12 -18.31 -4.73
C ALA A 456 -5.22 -19.21 -3.86
N ASN A 457 -4.26 -18.64 -3.13
CA ASN A 457 -3.35 -19.35 -2.24
C ASN A 457 -3.31 -18.72 -0.85
N LEU A 458 -3.59 -19.55 0.17
CA LEU A 458 -3.54 -19.15 1.57
C LEU A 458 -2.64 -20.10 2.37
N GLN A 459 -1.60 -19.56 3.00
CA GLN A 459 -0.76 -20.27 3.97
C GLN A 459 -0.91 -19.65 5.36
N ILE A 460 -1.12 -20.49 6.36
CA ILE A 460 -1.36 -20.07 7.74
C ILE A 460 -0.48 -20.88 8.68
N TRP A 461 0.34 -20.20 9.46
CA TRP A 461 0.91 -20.70 10.71
C TRP A 461 0.32 -19.89 11.85
N SER A 462 -0.53 -20.52 12.64
CA SER A 462 -1.17 -19.90 13.81
C SER A 462 -1.10 -20.85 15.00
N VAL A 463 -1.93 -20.65 16.02
CA VAL A 463 -1.87 -21.42 17.28
C VAL A 463 -3.23 -21.79 17.85
N GLU A 464 -4.22 -20.88 17.84
CA GLU A 464 -5.54 -21.16 18.39
C GLU A 464 -6.52 -21.51 17.27
N ASN A 465 -6.65 -20.66 16.25
CA ASN A 465 -7.47 -20.96 15.07
C ASN A 465 -6.66 -20.67 13.81
N GLY A 466 -6.67 -21.61 12.86
CA GLY A 466 -6.09 -21.43 11.54
C GLY A 466 -6.89 -20.42 10.73
N LEU A 467 -8.01 -20.89 10.19
CA LEU A 467 -8.99 -20.11 9.45
C LEU A 467 -10.31 -20.06 10.23
N LYS A 468 -10.81 -18.88 10.54
CA LYS A 468 -12.12 -18.67 11.13
C LYS A 468 -13.02 -17.91 10.16
N ILE A 469 -14.17 -18.48 9.86
CA ILE A 469 -15.22 -17.87 9.05
C ILE A 469 -16.40 -17.58 9.98
N THR A 470 -16.89 -16.35 9.98
CA THR A 470 -18.12 -15.95 10.67
C THR A 470 -19.07 -15.41 9.63
N GLY A 471 -20.09 -16.17 9.25
CA GLY A 471 -20.91 -15.88 8.07
C GLY A 471 -22.41 -15.79 8.33
N SER A 472 -23.10 -15.21 7.35
CA SER A 472 -24.57 -15.25 7.20
C SER A 472 -24.98 -16.40 6.29
N ALA A 473 -26.22 -16.86 6.38
CA ALA A 473 -26.76 -17.89 5.49
C ALA A 473 -26.63 -17.48 4.01
N GLY A 474 -26.19 -18.42 3.17
CA GLY A 474 -25.95 -18.22 1.73
C GLY A 474 -24.60 -17.60 1.38
N ARG A 475 -23.79 -17.18 2.36
CA ARG A 475 -22.48 -16.56 2.11
C ARG A 475 -21.39 -17.61 1.95
N ILE A 476 -20.62 -17.53 0.88
CA ILE A 476 -19.54 -18.48 0.60
C ILE A 476 -18.23 -17.72 0.39
N THR A 477 -17.18 -18.18 1.07
CA THR A 477 -15.79 -17.86 0.71
C THR A 477 -15.22 -18.99 -0.12
N GLN A 478 -14.51 -18.65 -1.20
CA GLN A 478 -13.77 -19.62 -1.99
C GLN A 478 -12.27 -19.48 -1.76
N ILE A 479 -11.60 -20.61 -1.53
CA ILE A 479 -10.14 -20.66 -1.41
C ILE A 479 -9.61 -21.75 -2.35
N GLY A 480 -8.70 -21.40 -3.25
CA GLY A 480 -8.09 -22.34 -4.20
C GLY A 480 -7.26 -23.40 -3.47
N THR A 481 -6.17 -22.96 -2.83
CA THR A 481 -5.28 -23.79 -2.03
C THR A 481 -5.15 -23.23 -0.61
N LEU A 482 -5.25 -24.11 0.39
CA LEU A 482 -5.18 -23.75 1.80
C LEU A 482 -4.18 -24.65 2.54
N ALA A 483 -3.12 -24.06 3.08
CA ALA A 483 -2.15 -24.74 3.93
C ALA A 483 -2.25 -24.21 5.37
N ILE A 484 -2.42 -25.08 6.37
CA ILE A 484 -2.57 -24.69 7.78
C ILE A 484 -1.62 -25.50 8.66
N VAL A 485 -0.90 -24.79 9.53
CA VAL A 485 -0.22 -25.33 10.71
C VAL A 485 -0.84 -24.67 11.95
N ASN A 486 -1.46 -25.46 12.84
CA ASN A 486 -2.17 -24.92 14.01
C ASN A 486 -2.06 -25.81 15.28
N PRO A 487 -0.93 -25.74 16.02
CA PRO A 487 -0.57 -26.69 17.07
C PRO A 487 -1.46 -26.72 18.32
N TYR A 488 -2.39 -25.78 18.55
CA TYR A 488 -3.15 -25.75 19.81
C TYR A 488 -4.67 -25.65 19.66
N GLY A 489 -5.22 -25.53 18.45
CA GLY A 489 -6.68 -25.50 18.29
C GLY A 489 -7.18 -25.91 16.91
N ASP A 490 -8.32 -25.36 16.50
CA ASP A 490 -9.07 -25.84 15.34
C ASP A 490 -8.45 -25.35 14.03
N GLY A 491 -8.35 -26.23 13.02
CA GLY A 491 -7.77 -25.88 11.72
C GLY A 491 -8.65 -24.86 11.00
N ILE A 492 -9.90 -25.24 10.72
CA ILE A 492 -10.94 -24.41 10.13
C ILE A 492 -12.11 -24.35 11.11
N GLN A 493 -12.58 -23.15 11.41
CA GLN A 493 -13.75 -22.89 12.24
C GLN A 493 -14.80 -22.12 11.42
N ILE A 494 -16.02 -22.66 11.33
CA ILE A 494 -17.13 -22.07 10.58
C ILE A 494 -18.25 -21.72 11.56
N ASN A 495 -18.56 -20.42 11.67
CA ASN A 495 -19.63 -19.86 12.46
C ASN A 495 -20.66 -19.18 11.55
N GLY A 496 -21.28 -19.98 10.68
CA GLY A 496 -22.21 -19.53 9.63
C GLY A 496 -21.53 -19.20 8.32
N GLY A 497 -22.34 -19.09 7.26
CA GLY A 497 -21.82 -19.09 5.89
C GLY A 497 -21.22 -20.45 5.54
N GLY A 498 -20.42 -20.47 4.47
CA GLY A 498 -19.78 -21.67 3.96
C GLY A 498 -18.40 -21.43 3.36
N LEU A 499 -17.67 -22.52 3.18
CA LEU A 499 -16.34 -22.53 2.57
C LEU A 499 -16.33 -23.48 1.39
N ILE A 500 -15.78 -23.04 0.26
CA ILE A 500 -15.39 -23.93 -0.84
C ILE A 500 -13.85 -23.94 -0.90
N CYS A 501 -13.24 -25.08 -0.59
CA CYS A 501 -11.82 -25.31 -0.76
C CYS A 501 -11.53 -26.78 -1.04
N GLN A 502 -11.02 -27.09 -2.23
CA GLN A 502 -10.80 -28.47 -2.65
C GLN A 502 -9.33 -28.94 -2.49
N ASN A 503 -8.44 -28.05 -2.10
CA ASN A 503 -7.02 -28.36 -1.92
C ASN A 503 -6.52 -27.86 -0.56
N VAL A 504 -7.01 -28.51 0.49
CA VAL A 504 -6.60 -28.25 1.87
C VAL A 504 -5.42 -29.16 2.26
N ARG A 505 -4.42 -28.59 2.93
CA ARG A 505 -3.33 -29.33 3.57
C ARG A 505 -3.16 -28.82 4.99
N MET A 506 -3.45 -29.67 5.96
CA MET A 506 -3.25 -29.35 7.37
C MET A 506 -2.16 -30.22 7.96
N ALA A 507 -1.32 -29.60 8.79
CA ALA A 507 -0.31 -30.29 9.59
C ALA A 507 -0.35 -29.77 11.02
N ASN A 508 -0.03 -30.62 11.99
CA ASN A 508 0.10 -30.24 13.40
C ASN A 508 -1.15 -29.51 13.92
N VAL A 509 -2.34 -30.04 13.64
CA VAL A 509 -3.62 -29.50 14.15
C VAL A 509 -4.04 -30.27 15.39
N SER A 510 -4.02 -29.63 16.56
CA SER A 510 -4.39 -30.28 17.82
C SER A 510 -5.90 -30.31 18.09
N GLY A 511 -6.67 -29.37 17.53
CA GLY A 511 -8.13 -29.36 17.58
C GLY A 511 -8.78 -30.16 16.45
N ALA A 512 -10.04 -29.85 16.16
CA ALA A 512 -10.73 -30.40 15.00
C ALA A 512 -10.17 -29.74 13.71
N PRO A 513 -9.82 -30.51 12.66
CA PRO A 513 -9.45 -29.98 11.35
C PRO A 513 -10.55 -29.08 10.79
N VAL A 514 -11.82 -29.50 10.92
CA VAL A 514 -12.97 -28.66 10.60
C VAL A 514 -13.95 -28.68 11.75
N ARG A 515 -14.36 -27.49 12.20
CA ARG A 515 -15.39 -27.32 13.24
C ARG A 515 -16.45 -26.34 12.82
N PHE A 516 -17.70 -26.77 12.85
CA PHE A 516 -18.87 -25.91 12.78
C PHE A 516 -19.28 -25.52 14.21
N LEU A 517 -19.41 -24.22 14.48
CA LEU A 517 -19.82 -23.72 15.79
C LEU A 517 -21.33 -23.70 15.98
N LYS A 518 -22.08 -23.47 14.91
CA LYS A 518 -23.54 -23.55 14.84
C LYS A 518 -23.97 -24.49 13.72
N ALA A 519 -25.23 -24.91 13.73
CA ALA A 519 -25.78 -25.73 12.66
C ALA A 519 -25.51 -25.03 11.31
N PRO A 520 -24.90 -25.71 10.33
CA PRO A 520 -24.58 -25.13 9.03
C PRO A 520 -25.85 -24.58 8.37
N ASP A 521 -25.76 -23.36 7.88
CA ASP A 521 -26.82 -22.64 7.17
C ASP A 521 -26.51 -22.47 5.67
N THR A 522 -25.31 -22.89 5.25
CA THR A 522 -24.77 -22.74 3.90
C THR A 522 -23.90 -23.94 3.58
N ARG A 523 -23.94 -24.42 2.33
CA ARG A 523 -23.16 -25.59 1.91
C ARG A 523 -21.66 -25.28 1.94
N SER A 524 -20.91 -26.08 2.68
CA SER A 524 -19.44 -26.05 2.70
C SER A 524 -18.88 -27.27 2.00
N LEU A 525 -17.97 -27.06 1.05
CA LEU A 525 -17.25 -28.09 0.29
C LEU A 525 -15.77 -28.02 0.63
N ILE A 526 -15.26 -28.99 1.40
CA ILE A 526 -13.88 -29.02 1.87
C ILE A 526 -13.24 -30.35 1.49
N ARG A 527 -12.10 -30.32 0.78
CA ARG A 527 -11.31 -31.50 0.37
C ARG A 527 -9.84 -31.32 0.65
N GLY A 528 -9.14 -32.42 0.96
CA GLY A 528 -7.69 -32.39 1.10
C GLY A 528 -7.14 -33.39 2.12
N TYR A 529 -6.05 -33.01 2.78
CA TYR A 529 -5.31 -33.84 3.73
C TYR A 529 -5.19 -33.14 5.09
N ALA A 530 -5.33 -33.90 6.17
CA ALA A 530 -5.00 -33.46 7.52
C ALA A 530 -4.11 -34.51 8.18
N SER A 531 -2.82 -34.21 8.30
CA SER A 531 -1.78 -35.15 8.72
C SER A 531 -0.98 -34.62 9.91
N ASN A 532 -0.16 -35.48 10.53
CA ASN A 532 0.78 -35.13 11.58
C ASN A 532 0.08 -34.38 12.73
N PHE A 533 -0.91 -35.02 13.35
CA PHE A 533 -1.68 -34.41 14.43
C PHE A 533 -0.79 -34.03 15.62
N GLY A 534 -1.04 -32.84 16.18
CA GLY A 534 -0.19 -32.28 17.23
C GLY A 534 -0.19 -33.09 18.52
N ALA A 535 0.77 -32.80 19.40
CA ALA A 535 0.99 -33.56 20.64
C ALA A 535 -0.26 -33.68 21.54
N GLY A 536 -1.20 -32.72 21.48
CA GLY A 536 -2.46 -32.76 22.23
C GLY A 536 -3.53 -33.72 21.66
N ARG A 537 -3.38 -34.17 20.41
CA ARG A 537 -4.35 -35.01 19.71
C ARG A 537 -4.00 -36.50 19.67
N ASN A 538 -2.73 -36.85 19.91
CA ASN A 538 -2.28 -38.25 19.93
C ASN A 538 -2.90 -39.11 21.05
N SER A 539 -3.82 -38.57 21.87
CA SER A 539 -4.46 -39.28 22.98
C SER A 539 -5.99 -39.11 23.12
N SER A 540 -6.69 -38.32 22.28
CA SER A 540 -7.94 -37.66 22.74
C SER A 540 -9.24 -37.84 21.93
N GLY A 541 -9.35 -38.77 20.97
CA GLY A 541 -10.65 -39.12 20.36
C GLY A 541 -11.38 -37.97 19.62
N VAL A 542 -10.67 -36.88 19.30
CA VAL A 542 -11.22 -35.69 18.63
C VAL A 542 -11.60 -36.02 17.19
N PRO A 543 -12.81 -35.69 16.70
CA PRO A 543 -13.20 -35.98 15.33
C PRO A 543 -12.44 -35.15 14.29
N VAL A 544 -12.37 -35.64 13.06
CA VAL A 544 -11.89 -34.87 11.89
C VAL A 544 -12.84 -33.72 11.57
N VAL A 545 -14.15 -33.95 11.75
CA VAL A 545 -15.18 -32.95 11.50
C VAL A 545 -16.11 -32.86 12.70
N LYS A 546 -16.12 -31.69 13.34
CA LYS A 546 -17.00 -31.38 14.45
C LYS A 546 -18.21 -30.59 13.98
N VAL A 547 -19.41 -31.08 14.24
CA VAL A 547 -20.66 -30.42 13.85
C VAL A 547 -21.66 -30.43 15.01
N PRO A 548 -22.50 -29.39 15.15
CA PRO A 548 -23.57 -29.43 16.15
C PRO A 548 -24.60 -30.51 15.85
N ALA A 549 -25.24 -31.04 16.88
CA ALA A 549 -26.30 -32.04 16.74
C ALA A 549 -27.44 -31.53 15.83
N ASN A 550 -28.07 -32.45 15.10
CA ASN A 550 -29.14 -32.15 14.13
C ASN A 550 -28.74 -31.29 12.92
N SER A 551 -27.45 -31.12 12.65
CA SER A 551 -26.97 -30.45 11.43
C SER A 551 -27.43 -31.17 10.16
N ASN A 552 -27.79 -30.39 9.13
CA ASN A 552 -28.19 -30.92 7.83
C ASN A 552 -26.96 -31.42 7.06
N VAL A 553 -26.93 -32.71 6.72
CA VAL A 553 -25.83 -33.34 5.97
C VAL A 553 -25.58 -32.70 4.62
N ASN A 554 -26.62 -32.16 3.96
CA ASN A 554 -26.48 -31.55 2.63
C ASN A 554 -25.66 -30.26 2.64
N LEU A 555 -25.47 -29.67 3.82
CA LEU A 555 -24.71 -28.45 4.01
C LEU A 555 -23.27 -28.72 4.48
N VAL A 556 -22.94 -29.97 4.81
CA VAL A 556 -21.61 -30.39 5.29
C VAL A 556 -21.01 -31.40 4.32
N ASP A 557 -20.18 -30.90 3.42
CA ASP A 557 -19.48 -31.72 2.44
C ASP A 557 -17.97 -31.66 2.70
N VAL A 558 -17.49 -32.43 3.69
CA VAL A 558 -16.09 -32.42 4.15
C VAL A 558 -15.45 -33.80 3.98
N ARG A 559 -14.41 -33.89 3.15
CA ARG A 559 -13.63 -35.12 2.90
C ARG A 559 -12.14 -34.82 3.04
N LEU A 560 -11.57 -35.17 4.18
CA LEU A 560 -10.16 -35.04 4.47
C LEU A 560 -9.54 -36.42 4.67
N ASP A 561 -8.48 -36.72 3.91
CA ASP A 561 -7.64 -37.89 4.19
C ASP A 561 -6.80 -37.57 5.43
N SER A 562 -6.89 -38.42 6.45
CA SER A 562 -6.18 -38.22 7.72
C SER A 562 -5.40 -39.44 8.16
N ASP A 563 -4.22 -39.21 8.72
CA ASP A 563 -3.40 -40.24 9.37
C ASP A 563 -3.83 -40.55 10.81
N GLN A 564 -5.07 -40.20 11.16
CA GLN A 564 -5.58 -40.33 12.52
C GLN A 564 -5.59 -41.80 12.94
N SER A 565 -4.93 -42.12 14.05
CA SER A 565 -4.84 -43.47 14.58
C SER A 565 -6.18 -43.96 15.15
N VAL A 566 -6.36 -45.28 15.05
CA VAL A 566 -7.48 -46.12 15.51
C VAL A 566 -8.26 -45.54 16.72
N GLY A 567 -9.56 -45.29 16.55
CA GLY A 567 -10.51 -45.05 17.65
C GLY A 567 -11.26 -43.71 17.63
N ALA A 568 -10.80 -42.70 16.90
CA ALA A 568 -11.54 -41.44 16.73
C ALA A 568 -12.57 -41.55 15.61
N SER A 569 -13.78 -41.04 15.84
CA SER A 569 -14.80 -40.97 14.79
C SER A 569 -14.47 -39.88 13.77
N TYR A 570 -14.77 -40.10 12.49
CA TYR A 570 -14.57 -39.06 11.47
C TYR A 570 -15.47 -37.83 11.74
N PHE A 571 -16.71 -38.06 12.22
CA PHE A 571 -17.64 -37.03 12.73
C PHE A 571 -17.97 -37.29 14.22
N ASP A 572 -18.12 -36.25 15.06
CA ASP A 572 -18.60 -36.44 16.46
C ASP A 572 -20.12 -36.61 16.54
N ASN A 573 -20.87 -35.79 15.81
CA ASN A 573 -22.31 -35.90 15.65
C ASN A 573 -22.57 -36.07 14.17
N HIS A 574 -22.64 -37.32 13.68
CA HIS A 574 -22.87 -37.55 12.26
C HIS A 574 -24.07 -36.72 11.79
N PRO A 575 -23.92 -35.85 10.76
CA PRO A 575 -25.05 -35.13 10.20
C PRO A 575 -26.14 -36.14 9.85
N LYS A 576 -27.42 -35.83 10.15
CA LYS A 576 -28.50 -36.84 10.05
C LYS A 576 -28.49 -37.46 8.65
N ALA A 577 -28.00 -38.69 8.55
CA ALA A 577 -28.32 -39.56 7.44
C ALA A 577 -29.85 -39.64 7.40
N GLN A 578 -30.44 -39.52 6.23
CA GLN A 578 -31.90 -39.53 6.14
C GLN A 578 -32.38 -40.90 6.61
N GLN A 579 -33.30 -40.91 7.58
CA GLN A 579 -33.85 -42.15 8.07
C GLN A 579 -34.77 -42.72 6.99
N VAL A 580 -34.50 -43.95 6.60
CA VAL A 580 -35.34 -44.73 5.70
C VAL A 580 -35.81 -45.95 6.48
N ALA A 581 -37.11 -46.17 6.53
CA ALA A 581 -37.64 -47.40 7.13
C ALA A 581 -37.26 -48.59 6.23
N SER A 582 -36.74 -49.65 6.84
CA SER A 582 -36.45 -50.90 6.17
C SER A 582 -37.76 -51.48 5.62
N ALA A 583 -37.83 -51.67 4.33
CA ALA A 583 -38.94 -52.27 3.60
C ALA A 583 -38.36 -53.01 2.39
N ASP A 584 -39.10 -53.97 1.84
CA ASP A 584 -38.73 -54.61 0.57
C ASP A 584 -39.75 -54.21 -0.52
N PRO A 585 -39.35 -53.41 -1.52
CA PRO A 585 -38.02 -52.81 -1.74
C PRO A 585 -37.74 -51.62 -0.82
N LEU A 586 -36.45 -51.34 -0.57
CA LEU A 586 -36.03 -50.17 0.19
C LEU A 586 -36.30 -48.91 -0.64
N LEU A 587 -37.18 -48.04 -0.15
CA LEU A 587 -37.58 -46.81 -0.85
C LEU A 587 -36.70 -45.65 -0.43
N LEU A 588 -35.77 -45.28 -1.30
CA LEU A 588 -34.96 -44.10 -1.12
C LEU A 588 -35.76 -42.84 -1.47
N PRO A 589 -35.62 -41.77 -0.69
CA PRO A 589 -36.20 -40.47 -0.96
C PRO A 589 -35.58 -39.82 -2.22
N ALA A 590 -36.09 -38.65 -2.62
CA ALA A 590 -35.61 -37.97 -3.82
C ALA A 590 -34.11 -37.65 -3.77
N TYR A 591 -33.41 -37.96 -4.86
CA TYR A 591 -31.99 -37.71 -5.09
C TYR A 591 -31.66 -36.23 -4.95
N ARG A 592 -30.58 -35.94 -4.22
CA ARG A 592 -30.18 -34.58 -3.86
C ARG A 592 -28.99 -34.06 -4.68
N GLY A 593 -28.57 -34.78 -5.73
CA GLY A 593 -27.57 -34.30 -6.70
C GLY A 593 -26.10 -34.51 -6.30
N GLY A 594 -25.79 -35.42 -5.36
CA GLY A 594 -24.42 -35.73 -4.93
C GLY A 594 -23.84 -37.03 -5.51
N ASP A 595 -22.51 -37.11 -5.62
CA ASP A 595 -21.79 -38.30 -6.13
C ASP A 595 -21.97 -39.56 -5.26
N MET A 596 -22.32 -39.38 -3.98
CA MET A 596 -22.65 -40.44 -3.03
C MET A 596 -23.68 -39.94 -1.99
N GLU A 597 -24.69 -40.75 -1.68
CA GLU A 597 -25.68 -40.45 -0.64
C GLU A 597 -25.64 -41.42 0.54
N GLU A 598 -25.91 -40.94 1.75
CA GLU A 598 -25.93 -41.77 2.96
C GLU A 598 -27.32 -41.83 3.61
N TYR A 599 -27.75 -43.06 3.93
CA TYR A 599 -29.03 -43.35 4.57
C TYR A 599 -28.87 -44.19 5.83
N LEU A 600 -29.59 -43.82 6.89
CA LEU A 600 -29.74 -44.66 8.08
C LEU A 600 -30.99 -45.51 7.91
N VAL A 601 -30.81 -46.81 7.69
CA VAL A 601 -31.89 -47.77 7.56
C VAL A 601 -32.37 -48.17 8.96
N THR A 602 -33.65 -47.91 9.22
CA THR A 602 -34.32 -48.11 10.52
C THR A 602 -35.35 -49.23 10.43
N GLY A 603 -35.47 -50.09 11.44
CA GLY A 603 -36.32 -51.29 11.39
C GLY A 603 -35.54 -52.57 11.09
N THR A 604 -36.25 -53.69 10.92
CA THR A 604 -35.67 -55.06 10.89
C THR A 604 -36.05 -55.87 9.65
N THR A 605 -36.71 -55.25 8.66
CA THR A 605 -37.17 -55.93 7.44
C THR A 605 -36.06 -55.98 6.40
N GLY A 606 -35.55 -57.17 6.09
CA GLY A 606 -34.60 -57.36 4.98
C GLY A 606 -35.22 -57.04 3.63
N PHE A 607 -34.40 -56.77 2.62
CA PHE A 607 -34.87 -56.30 1.30
C PHE A 607 -34.06 -56.84 0.14
N SER A 608 -34.72 -57.03 -1.00
CA SER A 608 -34.20 -57.62 -2.23
C SER A 608 -34.09 -56.60 -3.38
N GLY A 609 -34.69 -55.42 -3.22
CA GLY A 609 -34.56 -54.29 -4.14
C GLY A 609 -34.44 -52.93 -3.43
N MET A 610 -33.98 -51.92 -4.18
CA MET A 610 -33.87 -50.54 -3.72
C MET A 610 -34.24 -49.57 -4.86
N TYR A 611 -35.25 -48.73 -4.63
CA TYR A 611 -35.80 -47.80 -5.62
C TYR A 611 -35.77 -46.34 -5.13
N GLY A 612 -35.64 -45.41 -6.08
CA GLY A 612 -35.56 -43.96 -5.84
C GLY A 612 -34.94 -43.23 -7.03
N LEU A 613 -34.71 -41.92 -6.92
CA LEU A 613 -33.93 -41.16 -7.91
C LEU A 613 -32.42 -41.43 -7.65
N ARG A 614 -31.62 -41.57 -8.72
CA ARG A 614 -30.39 -42.39 -8.70
C ARG A 614 -29.08 -41.58 -8.57
N PRO A 615 -28.41 -41.52 -7.40
CA PRO A 615 -26.95 -41.27 -7.34
C PRO A 615 -26.17 -42.45 -7.92
N ALA A 616 -24.92 -42.23 -8.35
CA ALA A 616 -24.03 -43.31 -8.77
C ALA A 616 -23.69 -44.27 -7.62
N ARG A 617 -23.64 -43.78 -6.36
CA ARG A 617 -23.25 -44.55 -5.16
C ARG A 617 -24.10 -44.22 -3.93
N VAL A 618 -24.33 -45.21 -3.06
CA VAL A 618 -25.10 -45.08 -1.82
C VAL A 618 -24.41 -45.80 -0.66
N LEU A 619 -24.29 -45.16 0.50
CA LEU A 619 -23.89 -45.77 1.76
C LEU A 619 -25.11 -46.02 2.65
N LEU A 620 -25.39 -47.28 2.96
CA LEU A 620 -26.43 -47.65 3.92
C LEU A 620 -25.79 -47.96 5.27
N ARG A 621 -26.33 -47.38 6.35
CA ARG A 621 -26.01 -47.74 7.74
C ARG A 621 -27.23 -48.40 8.38
N PHE A 622 -27.03 -49.48 9.12
CA PHE A 622 -28.13 -50.25 9.69
C PHE A 622 -28.28 -49.98 11.18
N GLN A 623 -29.45 -49.49 11.62
CA GLN A 623 -29.72 -49.29 13.05
C GLN A 623 -29.93 -50.63 13.77
N SER A 624 -30.52 -51.61 13.09
CA SER A 624 -30.74 -52.98 13.57
C SER A 624 -30.12 -53.97 12.61
N ALA A 625 -29.94 -55.23 13.03
CA ALA A 625 -29.46 -56.25 12.13
C ALA A 625 -30.45 -56.48 10.97
N LEU A 626 -29.94 -56.56 9.75
CA LEU A 626 -30.72 -56.58 8.51
C LEU A 626 -30.06 -57.49 7.47
N THR A 627 -30.85 -58.01 6.54
CA THR A 627 -30.36 -58.87 5.45
C THR A 627 -30.71 -58.25 4.11
N ILE A 628 -29.72 -58.12 3.23
CA ILE A 628 -29.92 -57.79 1.81
C ILE A 628 -29.97 -59.11 1.04
N PHE A 629 -31.03 -59.32 0.27
CA PHE A 629 -31.19 -60.50 -0.59
C PHE A 629 -30.77 -60.19 -2.02
N ALA A 630 -30.28 -61.19 -2.74
CA ALA A 630 -30.06 -61.06 -4.18
C ALA A 630 -31.41 -60.85 -4.89
N GLY A 631 -31.46 -59.86 -5.78
CA GLY A 631 -32.67 -59.51 -6.52
C GLY A 631 -32.40 -59.55 -8.02
N PRO A 632 -32.84 -60.58 -8.76
CA PRO A 632 -32.56 -60.71 -10.19
C PRO A 632 -33.45 -59.82 -11.09
N PHE A 633 -33.93 -58.69 -10.57
CA PHE A 633 -34.84 -57.76 -11.23
C PHE A 633 -34.26 -56.32 -11.23
N THR A 634 -34.83 -55.42 -12.03
CA THR A 634 -34.45 -54.00 -12.08
C THR A 634 -34.49 -53.37 -10.70
N GLY A 635 -33.40 -52.72 -10.27
CA GLY A 635 -33.27 -52.15 -8.92
C GLY A 635 -32.99 -53.19 -7.83
N GLY A 636 -32.79 -54.46 -8.20
CA GLY A 636 -32.37 -55.54 -7.29
C GLY A 636 -30.87 -55.51 -6.99
N PHE A 637 -30.40 -56.45 -6.17
CA PHE A 637 -28.98 -56.56 -5.78
C PHE A 637 -28.24 -57.69 -6.49
N THR A 638 -27.04 -57.38 -7.00
CA THR A 638 -26.00 -58.35 -7.37
C THR A 638 -25.03 -58.48 -6.21
N LEU A 639 -25.10 -59.59 -5.47
CA LEU A 639 -24.25 -59.82 -4.30
C LEU A 639 -22.92 -60.50 -4.69
N PRO A 640 -21.84 -60.34 -3.89
CA PRO A 640 -20.53 -60.90 -4.19
C PRO A 640 -20.57 -62.43 -4.20
N ASP A 641 -19.73 -63.05 -5.02
CA ASP A 641 -19.55 -64.51 -5.07
C ASP A 641 -20.85 -65.32 -5.28
N GLY A 642 -21.89 -64.69 -5.84
CA GLY A 642 -23.16 -65.34 -6.15
C GLY A 642 -24.01 -65.73 -4.93
N VAL A 643 -23.73 -65.16 -3.76
CA VAL A 643 -24.51 -65.45 -2.54
C VAL A 643 -25.97 -64.98 -2.69
N SER A 644 -26.90 -65.72 -2.08
CA SER A 644 -28.34 -65.39 -2.12
C SER A 644 -28.73 -64.27 -1.15
N ASN A 645 -27.90 -63.99 -0.15
CA ASN A 645 -28.11 -62.93 0.82
C ASN A 645 -26.80 -62.49 1.50
N MET A 646 -26.83 -61.29 2.10
CA MET A 646 -25.80 -60.76 2.99
C MET A 646 -26.45 -60.19 4.25
N THR A 647 -26.06 -60.70 5.42
CA THR A 647 -26.52 -60.19 6.71
C THR A 647 -25.55 -59.17 7.29
N PHE A 648 -26.12 -58.09 7.81
CA PHE A 648 -25.44 -56.95 8.39
C PHE A 648 -25.84 -56.83 9.85
N ALA A 649 -24.86 -56.72 10.76
CA ALA A 649 -25.14 -56.49 12.18
C ALA A 649 -25.64 -55.05 12.41
N ALA A 650 -26.33 -54.82 13.53
CA ALA A 650 -26.66 -53.47 13.97
C ALA A 650 -25.38 -52.61 14.08
N GLY A 651 -25.44 -51.37 13.60
CA GLY A 651 -24.30 -50.44 13.54
C GLY A 651 -23.34 -50.65 12.36
N SER A 652 -23.52 -51.71 11.55
CA SER A 652 -22.69 -51.93 10.36
C SER A 652 -23.16 -51.10 9.16
N SER A 653 -22.32 -51.03 8.12
CA SER A 653 -22.61 -50.28 6.90
C SER A 653 -22.19 -51.02 5.62
N VAL A 654 -22.80 -50.65 4.50
CA VAL A 654 -22.45 -51.15 3.16
C VAL A 654 -22.52 -50.04 2.13
N MET A 655 -21.46 -49.94 1.30
CA MET A 655 -21.44 -49.07 0.14
C MET A 655 -21.95 -49.84 -1.08
N LEU A 656 -22.86 -49.23 -1.82
CA LEU A 656 -23.51 -49.79 -3.00
C LEU A 656 -23.30 -48.85 -4.18
N GLU A 657 -23.10 -49.41 -5.37
CA GLU A 657 -23.04 -48.68 -6.63
C GLU A 657 -24.11 -49.24 -7.55
N TYR A 658 -24.75 -48.36 -8.31
CA TYR A 658 -25.70 -48.78 -9.32
C TYR A 658 -24.96 -49.15 -10.60
N ASP A 659 -25.06 -50.43 -10.98
CA ASP A 659 -24.54 -50.91 -12.24
C ASP A 659 -25.62 -50.73 -13.31
N ALA A 660 -25.46 -49.71 -14.15
CA ALA A 660 -26.45 -49.34 -15.16
C ALA A 660 -26.55 -50.38 -16.30
N ASP A 661 -25.49 -51.16 -16.53
CA ASP A 661 -25.46 -52.16 -17.61
C ASP A 661 -26.32 -53.38 -17.29
N VAL A 662 -26.42 -53.72 -16.00
CA VAL A 662 -27.27 -54.83 -15.51
C VAL A 662 -28.49 -54.35 -14.70
N ASP A 663 -28.68 -53.02 -14.60
CA ASP A 663 -29.77 -52.31 -13.92
C ASP A 663 -29.97 -52.78 -12.45
N ARG A 664 -28.84 -52.98 -11.73
CA ARG A 664 -28.80 -53.56 -10.38
C ARG A 664 -27.79 -52.86 -9.47
N TRP A 665 -28.04 -52.90 -8.16
CA TRP A 665 -27.11 -52.46 -7.13
C TRP A 665 -26.06 -53.52 -6.84
N ARG A 666 -24.79 -53.13 -6.71
CA ARG A 666 -23.70 -54.02 -6.31
C ARG A 666 -22.91 -53.42 -5.15
N PRO A 667 -22.41 -54.22 -4.19
CA PRO A 667 -21.50 -53.72 -3.17
C PRO A 667 -20.18 -53.30 -3.80
N VAL A 668 -19.77 -52.06 -3.58
CA VAL A 668 -18.41 -51.63 -3.92
C VAL A 668 -17.49 -52.10 -2.80
N SER A 669 -16.42 -52.80 -3.17
CA SER A 669 -15.49 -53.52 -2.27
C SER A 669 -15.43 -52.98 -0.84
N ARG A 670 -15.61 -53.88 0.14
CA ARG A 670 -15.14 -53.69 1.51
C ARG A 670 -13.70 -53.18 1.43
N GLY A 671 -13.34 -52.15 2.19
CA GLY A 671 -11.95 -51.98 2.61
C GLY A 671 -11.51 -53.31 3.19
N ASN A 672 -10.77 -54.08 2.40
CA ASN A 672 -10.41 -55.44 2.75
C ASN A 672 -9.18 -55.37 3.67
N SER A 673 -9.38 -54.75 4.83
CA SER A 673 -8.48 -54.81 5.97
C SER A 673 -9.18 -55.63 7.04
N GLY A 674 -8.97 -56.96 7.04
CA GLY A 674 -9.14 -57.74 8.27
C GLY A 674 -10.14 -58.90 8.30
N LEU A 675 -10.44 -59.59 7.20
CA LEU A 675 -10.88 -60.99 7.32
C LEU A 675 -9.85 -61.91 6.67
N GLN A 676 -8.72 -62.08 7.37
CA GLN A 676 -8.01 -63.35 7.31
C GLN A 676 -9.04 -64.41 7.73
N ALA A 677 -9.39 -65.36 6.84
CA ALA A 677 -10.11 -66.55 7.29
C ALA A 677 -9.28 -67.16 8.43
N GLN A 678 -9.88 -67.52 9.56
CA GLN A 678 -9.16 -68.19 10.64
C GLN A 678 -9.60 -69.64 10.65
N ASP A 679 -8.65 -70.57 10.74
CA ASP A 679 -8.96 -71.99 10.86
C ASP A 679 -7.87 -72.73 11.63
N THR A 680 -8.18 -73.95 12.10
CA THR A 680 -7.22 -74.79 12.81
C THR A 680 -6.26 -75.48 11.85
N ALA A 681 -5.07 -75.87 12.34
CA ALA A 681 -4.10 -76.61 11.52
C ALA A 681 -4.68 -77.91 10.93
N ALA A 682 -5.58 -78.58 11.68
CA ALA A 682 -6.25 -79.80 11.23
C ALA A 682 -7.17 -79.54 10.03
N ASN A 683 -7.94 -78.46 10.06
CA ASN A 683 -8.81 -78.08 8.95
C ASN A 683 -8.01 -77.59 7.75
N ILE A 684 -6.93 -76.83 7.96
CA ILE A 684 -6.03 -76.41 6.87
C ILE A 684 -5.41 -77.62 6.18
N ALA A 685 -5.07 -78.67 6.93
CA ALA A 685 -4.49 -79.92 6.41
C ALA A 685 -5.52 -80.94 5.87
N SER A 686 -6.83 -80.70 6.00
CA SER A 686 -7.87 -81.63 5.56
C SER A 686 -8.44 -81.22 4.21
N ALA A 687 -8.36 -82.07 3.19
CA ALA A 687 -8.90 -81.79 1.86
C ALA A 687 -10.43 -81.61 1.85
N THR A 688 -11.14 -82.10 2.86
CA THR A 688 -12.61 -82.00 2.98
C THR A 688 -13.09 -80.82 3.82
N ALA A 689 -12.17 -80.12 4.51
CA ALA A 689 -12.54 -78.98 5.34
C ALA A 689 -13.07 -77.82 4.48
N THR A 690 -14.02 -77.06 5.04
CA THR A 690 -14.67 -75.92 4.36
C THR A 690 -13.66 -74.90 3.82
N ILE A 691 -12.54 -74.66 4.53
CA ILE A 691 -11.47 -73.76 4.07
C ILE A 691 -10.82 -74.20 2.75
N ASN A 692 -10.87 -75.51 2.45
CA ASN A 692 -10.29 -76.14 1.27
C ASN A 692 -11.32 -76.38 0.15
N ILE A 693 -12.58 -76.70 0.47
CA ILE A 693 -13.60 -77.01 -0.54
C ILE A 693 -14.49 -75.82 -0.94
N ALA A 694 -14.60 -74.79 -0.10
CA ALA A 694 -15.46 -73.64 -0.34
C ALA A 694 -14.66 -72.33 -0.45
N GLY A 695 -14.64 -71.76 -1.65
CA GLY A 695 -14.04 -70.43 -1.89
C GLY A 695 -12.52 -70.39 -1.67
N LYS A 696 -11.78 -71.45 -2.01
CA LYS A 696 -10.32 -71.44 -2.07
C LYS A 696 -9.86 -70.93 -3.44
N TYR A 697 -8.96 -69.96 -3.44
CA TYR A 697 -8.37 -69.38 -4.66
C TYR A 697 -6.89 -69.09 -4.42
N PRO A 698 -6.06 -69.09 -5.49
CA PRO A 698 -4.65 -68.73 -5.37
C PRO A 698 -4.50 -67.35 -4.72
N GLY A 699 -3.68 -67.24 -3.68
CA GLY A 699 -3.47 -66.00 -2.94
C GLY A 699 -4.39 -65.75 -1.75
N LYS A 700 -5.40 -66.61 -1.51
CA LYS A 700 -6.20 -66.54 -0.28
C LYS A 700 -5.29 -66.69 0.95
N VAL A 701 -5.47 -65.83 1.96
CA VAL A 701 -4.72 -65.91 3.23
C VAL A 701 -5.62 -66.42 4.34
N VAL A 702 -5.11 -67.38 5.11
CA VAL A 702 -5.76 -67.94 6.30
C VAL A 702 -4.81 -67.83 7.51
N TRP A 703 -5.35 -67.50 8.68
CA TRP A 703 -4.64 -67.56 9.96
C TRP A 703 -4.86 -68.94 10.58
N ASP A 704 -3.77 -69.72 10.68
CA ASP A 704 -3.72 -70.98 11.42
C ASP A 704 -3.74 -70.65 12.92
N THR A 705 -4.89 -70.86 13.56
CA THR A 705 -5.10 -70.56 14.98
C THR A 705 -4.38 -71.54 15.90
N THR A 706 -4.03 -72.73 15.41
CA THR A 706 -3.32 -73.75 16.19
C THR A 706 -1.83 -73.41 16.32
N ASN A 707 -1.20 -72.96 15.23
CA ASN A 707 0.23 -72.66 15.20
C ASN A 707 0.55 -71.16 15.16
N ALA A 708 -0.45 -70.29 15.31
CA ALA A 708 -0.33 -68.82 15.29
C ALA A 708 0.47 -68.29 14.08
N ARG A 709 0.07 -68.69 12.87
CA ARG A 709 0.79 -68.36 11.63
C ARG A 709 -0.13 -68.06 10.45
N ALA A 710 0.31 -67.17 9.56
CA ALA A 710 -0.42 -66.83 8.34
C ALA A 710 0.00 -67.74 7.18
N MET A 711 -0.98 -68.36 6.51
CA MET A 711 -0.78 -69.28 5.39
C MET A 711 -1.46 -68.72 4.13
N ARG A 712 -0.88 -68.92 2.95
CA ARG A 712 -1.37 -68.45 1.65
C ARG A 712 -1.64 -69.63 0.71
N ALA A 713 -2.83 -69.74 0.14
CA ALA A 713 -3.15 -70.79 -0.82
C ALA A 713 -2.34 -70.63 -2.11
N ARG A 714 -1.68 -71.70 -2.56
CA ARG A 714 -0.94 -71.75 -3.83
C ARG A 714 -1.86 -71.96 -5.03
N GLY A 715 -2.98 -72.64 -4.84
CA GLY A 715 -3.95 -73.01 -5.87
C GLY A 715 -5.38 -73.05 -5.35
N SER A 716 -6.34 -73.16 -6.26
CA SER A 716 -7.78 -73.23 -5.96
C SER A 716 -8.30 -74.64 -5.65
N ALA A 717 -7.59 -75.71 -6.05
CA ALA A 717 -8.04 -77.07 -5.78
C ALA A 717 -8.02 -77.38 -4.26
N ALA A 718 -8.92 -78.25 -3.80
CA ALA A 718 -9.02 -78.61 -2.38
C ALA A 718 -7.70 -79.11 -1.79
N THR A 719 -6.95 -79.89 -2.58
CA THR A 719 -5.61 -80.43 -2.24
C THR A 719 -4.45 -79.48 -2.59
N SER A 720 -4.72 -78.26 -3.08
CA SER A 720 -3.66 -77.30 -3.36
C SER A 720 -2.92 -76.90 -2.08
N PRO A 721 -1.59 -76.75 -2.10
CA PRO A 721 -0.87 -76.45 -0.88
C PRO A 721 -1.15 -75.05 -0.31
N TRP A 722 -0.98 -74.91 1.00
CA TRP A 722 -0.94 -73.65 1.74
C TRP A 722 0.51 -73.33 2.11
N ASP A 723 1.04 -72.23 1.59
CA ASP A 723 2.40 -71.76 1.84
C ASP A 723 2.45 -70.87 3.08
N LEU A 724 3.42 -71.10 3.96
CA LEU A 724 3.65 -70.20 5.09
C LEU A 724 4.14 -68.83 4.59
N VAL A 725 3.46 -67.75 4.95
CA VAL A 725 3.76 -66.40 4.45
C VAL A 725 5.17 -65.93 4.85
N SER A 726 5.69 -66.40 5.98
CA SER A 726 7.06 -66.10 6.44
C SER A 726 8.16 -66.98 5.80
N GLY A 727 7.82 -67.87 4.86
CA GLY A 727 8.81 -68.62 4.08
C GLY A 727 9.26 -69.97 4.67
N GLY A 728 8.34 -70.73 5.29
CA GLY A 728 8.63 -72.06 5.87
C GLY A 728 7.81 -73.20 5.26
N THR A 729 7.59 -74.25 6.05
CA THR A 729 6.99 -75.51 5.59
C THR A 729 5.56 -75.32 5.09
N THR A 730 5.33 -75.69 3.83
CA THR A 730 4.02 -75.75 3.19
C THR A 730 3.16 -76.86 3.78
N VAL A 731 1.83 -76.64 3.87
CA VAL A 731 0.84 -77.65 4.26
C VAL A 731 0.02 -78.05 3.04
N THR A 732 0.10 -79.31 2.62
CA THR A 732 -0.73 -79.86 1.54
C THR A 732 -1.94 -80.57 2.14
N PRO A 733 -3.17 -80.12 1.86
CA PRO A 733 -4.36 -80.80 2.36
C PRO A 733 -4.47 -82.22 1.79
N ALA A 734 -4.73 -83.21 2.66
CA ALA A 734 -4.90 -84.62 2.30
C ALA A 734 -6.29 -85.14 2.65
#